data_AF-A0A553FM88-F1
#
_entry.id   AF-A0A553FM88-F1
#
_cell.length_a   1.000
_cell.length_b   1.000
_cell.length_c   1.000
_cell.angle_alpha   90.00
_cell.angle_beta   90.00
_cell.angle_gamma   90.00
#
_symmetry.space_group_name_H-M   'P 1'
#
loop_
_entity.id
_entity.type
_entity.pdbx_description
1 polymer ?
#
loop_
_entity_poly.entity_id
_entity_poly.type
_entity_poly.pdbx_seq_one_letter_code
_entity_poly.pdbx_strand_id
1 'polypeptide(L)'
;MLKLFFLFSATLLSWQVTAQKVGLVLSGGGAKGLAHLGVIKALEENDVPIDYLVGTSMGGIIAGCYAAGYSAAEIEEIILSADFQRWVNGEFEKGFNFYYSKEDPTSAILSLQLSLDSTFNASVTSTIAEDLALNFALAEKFAIQSAKAGYNFDSLLVPVRIIASEIFTQHEEIIKKGSLGGALRATLSVPFFYKPIRFNGKYLFDGGIYNNFPVDIALKEFNPDVVIGSNVSSKIFNEYPYESDDKLINKSLLFMILDKSDPDLIPESGIYVEPDLAGYTTFDFNKARSLIDSGYTATMAKMKEIFTKVSSRRTLPELEKRRQDFKNGQQPLSFSSIDFHGFNSRQRRYIRHLFKKKPDQHLTFEQIKKGYFKLMSEDYFRTIYPEMLFNHEENAYGLHLYGRPENNFNVSIGGAIATRNISQIFLGLEHYHFDNYLLKNSLNFQAGGFYKSIQLRTRLSLPALGQFFIESELTFNSWDFLSADDILSTSQSPTVLDRIDRKYGLNIGFPLGAKFRAVLNGAWINNQDKFSNFNNFTSTDTLDRLKLDGLRFGLIVDRNNLNYKQYPNEGKSFKMAIDFFNISEEYRPGSTSESPEQSNDHQWFRLRADLEQYIRKGKYSTGYYLGGVFSNQPFFSNRMATLTNASALQPLQDSQTLFLQNFRGHNFLSAGIRNVFSIRSKLDFRAEVYAFKGFESLEDPENFEVFGDFDKVFLSGTAGLVFRSPAGPVSLSINYYDDNETQLGVLIHAGFLLFNKRSLE
;
A
#
# COMPACT_ATOMS: atom_id res chain seq x y z
N MET A 1 73.07 39.78 -27.72
CA MET A 1 72.99 39.08 -26.42
C MET A 1 71.89 39.60 -25.48
N LEU A 2 71.22 40.73 -25.75
CA LEU A 2 70.17 41.27 -24.85
C LEU A 2 68.72 40.84 -25.18
N LYS A 3 68.45 40.35 -26.40
CA LYS A 3 67.10 39.91 -26.82
C LYS A 3 66.75 38.46 -26.43
N LEU A 4 67.74 37.65 -26.06
CA LEU A 4 67.53 36.25 -25.66
C LEU A 4 67.19 36.09 -24.16
N PHE A 5 67.49 37.10 -23.33
CA PHE A 5 67.21 37.07 -21.89
C PHE A 5 65.75 37.43 -21.57
N PHE A 6 65.12 38.28 -22.38
CA PHE A 6 63.72 38.70 -22.20
C PHE A 6 62.69 37.62 -22.61
N LEU A 7 63.07 36.69 -23.49
CA LEU A 7 62.21 35.57 -23.89
C LEU A 7 62.26 34.40 -22.89
N PHE A 8 63.29 34.32 -22.05
CA PHE A 8 63.42 33.29 -21.01
C PHE A 8 62.77 33.69 -19.68
N SER A 9 62.52 34.99 -19.44
CA SER A 9 61.82 35.47 -18.25
C SER A 9 60.29 35.50 -18.40
N ALA A 10 59.76 35.46 -19.63
CA ALA A 10 58.31 35.52 -19.88
C ALA A 10 57.62 34.14 -19.85
N THR A 11 58.37 33.05 -19.85
CA THR A 11 57.82 31.67 -19.82
C THR A 11 57.80 31.03 -18.43
N LEU A 12 58.32 31.71 -17.39
CA LEU A 12 58.39 31.19 -16.02
C LEU A 12 57.31 31.73 -15.05
N LEU A 13 56.38 32.57 -15.51
CA LEU A 13 55.22 33.01 -14.73
C LEU A 13 53.91 32.83 -15.51
N SER A 14 53.56 31.59 -15.82
CA SER A 14 52.17 31.20 -15.95
C SER A 14 51.82 30.32 -14.76
N TRP A 15 51.77 30.94 -13.56
CA TRP A 15 51.04 30.32 -12.46
C TRP A 15 49.59 30.24 -12.92
N GLN A 16 49.14 29.04 -13.30
CA GLN A 16 47.72 28.77 -13.41
C GLN A 16 47.14 29.04 -12.01
N VAL A 17 46.46 30.18 -11.86
CA VAL A 17 45.63 30.45 -10.69
C VAL A 17 44.46 29.49 -10.79
N THR A 18 44.61 28.28 -10.23
CA THR A 18 43.52 27.33 -10.11
C THR A 18 42.55 27.88 -9.08
N ALA A 19 41.31 28.13 -9.49
CA ALA A 19 40.27 28.60 -8.58
C ALA A 19 40.05 27.58 -7.45
N GLN A 20 40.05 28.06 -6.21
CA GLN A 20 39.86 27.26 -5.00
C GLN A 20 38.61 26.38 -5.13
N LYS A 21 38.78 25.08 -4.86
CA LYS A 21 37.75 24.05 -4.99
C LYS A 21 37.10 23.73 -3.65
N VAL A 22 35.77 23.68 -3.66
CA VAL A 22 34.98 23.41 -2.47
C VAL A 22 34.26 22.07 -2.60
N GLY A 23 34.52 21.16 -1.66
CA GLY A 23 33.78 19.90 -1.52
C GLY A 23 32.64 20.03 -0.51
N LEU A 24 31.46 19.53 -0.84
CA LEU A 24 30.31 19.45 0.06
C LEU A 24 30.02 17.99 0.42
N VAL A 25 30.01 17.69 1.72
CA VAL A 25 29.78 16.34 2.27
C VAL A 25 28.44 16.31 3.00
N LEU A 26 27.56 15.38 2.65
CA LEU A 26 26.20 15.28 3.17
C LEU A 26 25.95 13.92 3.82
N SER A 27 25.68 13.91 5.13
CA SER A 27 25.45 12.67 5.89
C SER A 27 24.12 11.98 5.57
N GLY A 28 23.94 10.72 6.02
CA GLY A 28 22.62 10.09 6.06
C GLY A 28 21.77 10.51 7.27
N GLY A 29 20.44 10.39 7.15
CA GLY A 29 19.51 10.76 8.23
C GLY A 29 18.01 10.55 7.96
N GLY A 30 17.63 9.78 6.94
CA GLY A 30 16.21 9.67 6.53
C GLY A 30 15.61 11.05 6.24
N ALA A 31 14.41 11.34 6.74
CA ALA A 31 13.75 12.64 6.58
C ALA A 31 14.61 13.82 7.04
N LYS A 32 15.45 13.66 8.07
CA LYS A 32 16.34 14.73 8.55
C LYS A 32 17.31 15.22 7.47
N GLY A 33 17.70 14.37 6.53
CA GLY A 33 18.58 14.73 5.42
C GLY A 33 17.98 15.76 4.44
N LEU A 34 16.66 16.03 4.52
CA LEU A 34 16.06 17.13 3.76
C LEU A 34 16.64 18.51 4.16
N ALA A 35 17.23 18.63 5.35
CA ALA A 35 17.95 19.84 5.77
C ALA A 35 19.16 20.16 4.89
N HIS A 36 19.79 19.17 4.26
CA HIS A 36 20.90 19.41 3.33
C HIS A 36 20.50 20.27 2.14
N LEU A 37 19.23 20.26 1.73
CA LEU A 37 18.76 21.18 0.70
C LEU A 37 18.85 22.65 1.17
N GLY A 38 18.51 22.92 2.44
CA GLY A 38 18.66 24.25 3.03
C GLY A 38 20.11 24.72 3.02
N VAL A 39 21.06 23.81 3.26
CA VAL A 39 22.50 24.08 3.17
C VAL A 39 22.87 24.50 1.76
N ILE A 40 22.47 23.72 0.75
CA ILE A 40 22.73 24.04 -0.66
C ILE A 40 22.12 25.41 -1.03
N LYS A 41 20.86 25.67 -0.63
CA LYS A 41 20.20 26.97 -0.87
C LYS A 41 21.00 28.14 -0.32
N ALA A 42 21.43 28.04 0.94
CA ALA A 42 22.23 29.08 1.59
C ALA A 42 23.58 29.30 0.88
N LEU A 43 24.24 28.23 0.43
CA LEU A 43 25.50 28.34 -0.32
C LEU A 43 25.30 29.00 -1.69
N GLU A 44 24.28 28.58 -2.45
CA GLU A 44 23.96 29.14 -3.76
C GLU A 44 23.60 30.63 -3.70
N GLU A 45 22.71 31.02 -2.78
CA GLU A 45 22.25 32.40 -2.60
C GLU A 45 23.37 33.36 -2.16
N ASN A 46 24.48 32.82 -1.64
CA ASN A 46 25.63 33.58 -1.17
C ASN A 46 26.88 33.37 -2.05
N ASP A 47 26.69 32.91 -3.29
CA ASP A 47 27.72 32.72 -4.31
C ASP A 47 28.87 31.79 -3.91
N VAL A 48 28.65 30.88 -2.95
CA VAL A 48 29.64 29.89 -2.52
C VAL A 48 29.62 28.71 -3.51
N PRO A 49 30.73 28.44 -4.22
CA PRO A 49 30.74 27.35 -5.19
C PRO A 49 30.67 25.98 -4.50
N ILE A 50 30.03 25.04 -5.17
CA ILE A 50 30.09 23.61 -4.86
C ILE A 50 30.76 22.95 -6.08
N ASP A 51 31.95 22.38 -5.89
CA ASP A 51 32.75 21.77 -6.95
C ASP A 51 32.79 20.25 -6.87
N TYR A 52 32.61 19.69 -5.68
CA TYR A 52 32.56 18.24 -5.46
C TYR A 52 31.47 17.90 -4.45
N LEU A 53 30.85 16.74 -4.62
CA LEU A 53 29.82 16.22 -3.72
C LEU A 53 30.13 14.81 -3.25
N VAL A 54 29.91 14.56 -1.96
CA VAL A 54 29.88 13.20 -1.41
C VAL A 54 28.66 13.07 -0.51
N GLY A 55 27.88 12.00 -0.69
CA GLY A 55 26.65 11.83 0.08
C GLY A 55 26.32 10.39 0.43
N THR A 56 25.73 10.22 1.62
CA THR A 56 25.22 8.93 2.13
C THR A 56 23.71 9.01 2.37
N SER A 57 22.97 7.96 2.03
CA SER A 57 21.52 7.84 2.23
C SER A 57 20.76 9.04 1.66
N MET A 58 19.94 9.73 2.47
CA MET A 58 19.26 10.97 2.06
C MET A 58 20.24 12.09 1.64
N GLY A 59 21.41 12.20 2.26
CA GLY A 59 22.47 13.12 1.79
C GLY A 59 22.95 12.75 0.39
N GLY A 60 23.01 11.46 0.06
CA GLY A 60 23.24 10.96 -1.29
C GLY A 60 22.16 11.38 -2.28
N ILE A 61 20.87 11.34 -1.88
CA ILE A 61 19.75 11.80 -2.72
C ILE A 61 19.86 13.29 -3.04
N ILE A 62 20.07 14.12 -2.03
CA ILE A 62 20.21 15.57 -2.22
C ILE A 62 21.45 15.89 -3.06
N ALA A 63 22.58 15.23 -2.81
CA ALA A 63 23.79 15.33 -3.62
C ALA A 63 23.54 14.91 -5.08
N GLY A 64 22.86 13.78 -5.29
CA GLY A 64 22.55 13.26 -6.63
C GLY A 64 21.62 14.18 -7.41
N CYS A 65 20.58 14.74 -6.77
CA CYS A 65 19.74 15.77 -7.37
C CYS A 65 20.57 16.97 -7.84
N TYR A 66 21.41 17.53 -6.96
CA TYR A 66 22.19 18.71 -7.29
C TYR A 66 23.24 18.42 -8.38
N ALA A 67 23.95 17.29 -8.29
CA ALA A 67 24.91 16.83 -9.28
C ALA A 67 24.25 16.58 -10.65
N ALA A 68 23.01 16.08 -10.68
CA ALA A 68 22.21 15.92 -11.89
C ALA A 68 21.75 17.26 -12.50
N GLY A 69 22.08 18.39 -11.86
CA GLY A 69 21.81 19.73 -12.37
C GLY A 69 20.43 20.28 -12.04
N TYR A 70 19.73 19.68 -11.08
CA TYR A 70 18.56 20.31 -10.48
C TYR A 70 19.00 21.53 -9.66
N SER A 71 18.27 22.64 -9.77
CA SER A 71 18.44 23.81 -8.89
C SER A 71 17.85 23.53 -7.50
N ALA A 72 18.30 24.25 -6.47
CA ALA A 72 17.74 24.04 -5.14
C ALA A 72 16.22 24.30 -5.10
N ALA A 73 15.71 25.21 -5.94
CA ALA A 73 14.28 25.45 -6.11
C ALA A 73 13.55 24.26 -6.76
N GLU A 74 14.11 23.65 -7.82
CA GLU A 74 13.54 22.45 -8.46
C GLU A 74 13.51 21.27 -7.46
N ILE A 75 14.55 21.10 -6.64
CA ILE A 75 14.61 20.05 -5.62
C ILE A 75 13.56 20.30 -4.52
N GLU A 76 13.39 21.55 -4.07
CA GLU A 76 12.36 21.93 -3.09
C GLU A 76 10.95 21.62 -3.62
N GLU A 77 10.67 21.98 -4.88
CA GLU A 77 9.38 21.70 -5.52
C GLU A 77 9.07 20.19 -5.51
N ILE A 78 10.05 19.36 -5.88
CA ILE A 78 9.90 17.90 -5.85
C ILE A 78 9.60 17.41 -4.42
N ILE A 79 10.40 17.80 -3.43
CA ILE A 79 10.27 17.33 -2.03
C ILE A 79 8.92 17.74 -1.41
N LEU A 80 8.42 18.93 -1.75
CA LEU A 80 7.14 19.43 -1.23
C LEU A 80 5.93 18.92 -2.01
N SER A 81 6.14 18.20 -3.11
CA SER A 81 5.06 17.65 -3.94
C SER A 81 4.30 16.52 -3.23
N ALA A 82 3.02 16.37 -3.58
CA ALA A 82 2.23 15.24 -3.12
C ALA A 82 2.77 13.90 -3.62
N ASP A 83 3.42 13.87 -4.78
CA ASP A 83 3.99 12.64 -5.36
C ASP A 83 5.23 12.19 -4.59
N PHE A 84 6.10 13.11 -4.14
CA PHE A 84 7.19 12.74 -3.25
C PHE A 84 6.68 12.12 -1.94
N GLN A 85 5.64 12.71 -1.34
CA GLN A 85 5.00 12.13 -0.16
C GLN A 85 4.43 10.73 -0.45
N ARG A 86 3.89 10.49 -1.65
CA ARG A 86 3.43 9.15 -2.05
C ARG A 86 4.60 8.18 -2.17
N TRP A 87 5.68 8.57 -2.85
CA TRP A 87 6.85 7.73 -3.07
C TRP A 87 7.49 7.26 -1.75
N VAL A 88 7.71 8.17 -0.80
CA VAL A 88 8.33 7.82 0.50
C VAL A 88 7.42 7.03 1.42
N ASN A 89 6.10 7.12 1.22
CA ASN A 89 5.10 6.33 1.96
C ASN A 89 4.75 5.00 1.26
N GLY A 90 5.36 4.71 0.11
CA GLY A 90 5.09 3.50 -0.67
C GLY A 90 3.77 3.52 -1.46
N GLU A 91 3.10 4.68 -1.55
CA GLU A 91 1.86 4.81 -2.30
C GLU A 91 2.12 5.03 -3.80
N PHE A 92 1.27 4.47 -4.66
CA PHE A 92 1.32 4.80 -6.08
C PHE A 92 0.80 6.20 -6.38
N GLU A 93 1.35 6.81 -7.43
CA GLU A 93 0.90 8.08 -7.98
C GLU A 93 -0.58 8.05 -8.41
N LYS A 94 -1.20 9.23 -8.45
CA LYS A 94 -2.61 9.37 -8.80
C LYS A 94 -2.85 8.88 -10.24
N GLY A 95 -3.76 7.92 -10.40
CA GLY A 95 -4.12 7.35 -11.70
C GLY A 95 -3.43 6.02 -12.02
N PHE A 96 -2.40 5.65 -11.25
CA PHE A 96 -1.66 4.38 -11.39
C PHE A 96 -2.01 3.34 -10.33
N ASN A 97 -3.00 3.64 -9.48
CA ASN A 97 -3.61 2.68 -8.57
C ASN A 97 -4.60 1.79 -9.35
N PHE A 98 -4.18 0.59 -9.75
CA PHE A 98 -5.03 -0.38 -10.46
C PHE A 98 -5.82 -1.24 -9.47
N TYR A 99 -7.14 -1.03 -9.40
CA TYR A 99 -8.02 -1.78 -8.48
C TYR A 99 -8.17 -3.26 -8.84
N TYR A 100 -7.96 -3.61 -10.11
CA TYR A 100 -8.26 -4.93 -10.67
C TYR A 100 -7.60 -6.11 -9.92
N SER A 101 -6.36 -5.94 -9.47
CA SER A 101 -5.60 -6.99 -8.77
C SER A 101 -6.03 -7.13 -7.30
N LYS A 102 -6.78 -6.17 -6.74
CA LYS A 102 -7.18 -6.16 -5.33
C LYS A 102 -8.21 -7.25 -5.03
N GLU A 103 -7.93 -8.05 -4.00
CA GLU A 103 -8.83 -9.10 -3.52
C GLU A 103 -9.76 -8.60 -2.42
N ASP A 104 -10.81 -9.38 -2.14
CA ASP A 104 -11.69 -9.14 -1.01
C ASP A 104 -10.90 -9.24 0.32
N PRO A 105 -11.14 -8.35 1.29
CA PRO A 105 -10.40 -8.35 2.54
C PRO A 105 -10.70 -9.61 3.37
N THR A 106 -9.66 -10.18 3.98
CA THR A 106 -9.74 -11.29 4.93
C THR A 106 -9.47 -10.83 6.36
N SER A 107 -9.78 -11.70 7.33
CA SER A 107 -9.46 -11.51 8.75
C SER A 107 -7.97 -11.60 9.11
N ALA A 108 -7.07 -11.66 8.13
CA ALA A 108 -5.63 -11.64 8.35
C ALA A 108 -5.18 -10.35 9.05
N ILE A 109 -4.37 -10.52 10.10
CA ILE A 109 -3.71 -9.47 10.88
C ILE A 109 -2.23 -9.39 10.50
N LEU A 110 -1.57 -10.55 10.43
CA LEU A 110 -0.17 -10.71 10.08
C LEU A 110 -0.05 -11.59 8.84
N SER A 111 0.81 -11.20 7.90
CA SER A 111 1.16 -11.99 6.71
C SER A 111 2.67 -12.15 6.64
N LEU A 112 3.14 -13.39 6.62
CA LEU A 112 4.54 -13.78 6.50
C LEU A 112 4.81 -14.27 5.08
N GLN A 113 5.70 -13.59 4.37
CA GLN A 113 6.17 -14.02 3.06
C GLN A 113 7.37 -14.94 3.24
N LEU A 114 7.25 -16.17 2.73
CA LEU A 114 8.24 -17.23 2.83
C LEU A 114 8.78 -17.54 1.43
N SER A 115 10.09 -17.67 1.33
CA SER A 115 10.74 -18.36 0.21
C SER A 115 10.94 -19.81 0.61
N LEU A 116 10.45 -20.74 -0.20
CA LEU A 116 10.72 -22.17 -0.05
C LEU A 116 11.79 -22.57 -1.07
N ASP A 117 12.90 -23.11 -0.59
CA ASP A 117 13.90 -23.72 -1.47
C ASP A 117 13.44 -25.10 -1.96
N SER A 118 14.21 -25.71 -2.86
CA SER A 118 13.94 -27.06 -3.40
C SER A 118 13.97 -28.18 -2.34
N THR A 119 14.40 -27.87 -1.12
CA THR A 119 14.46 -28.77 0.06
C THR A 119 13.43 -28.41 1.13
N PHE A 120 12.46 -27.53 0.81
CA PHE A 120 11.41 -27.03 1.71
C PHE A 120 11.91 -26.26 2.94
N ASN A 121 13.14 -25.72 2.93
CA ASN A 121 13.54 -24.77 3.97
C ASN A 121 12.82 -23.44 3.72
N ALA A 122 12.19 -22.92 4.77
CA ALA A 122 11.50 -21.64 4.73
C ALA A 122 12.42 -20.53 5.26
N SER A 123 12.64 -19.48 4.46
CA SER A 123 13.26 -18.25 4.93
C SER A 123 12.26 -17.11 4.93
N VAL A 124 12.21 -16.34 6.03
CA VAL A 124 11.38 -15.14 6.15
C VAL A 124 12.13 -13.95 5.55
N THR A 125 11.54 -13.26 4.59
CA THR A 125 12.02 -11.92 4.19
C THR A 125 11.12 -10.87 4.81
N SER A 126 11.59 -10.17 5.85
CA SER A 126 10.87 -9.04 6.41
C SER A 126 11.31 -7.75 5.72
N THR A 127 10.40 -7.08 5.02
CA THR A 127 10.54 -5.66 4.70
C THR A 127 9.32 -4.91 5.13
N ILE A 128 9.57 -3.81 5.84
CA ILE A 128 8.53 -3.02 6.50
C ILE A 128 7.93 -1.98 5.55
N ALA A 129 8.68 -1.51 4.55
CA ALA A 129 8.24 -0.45 3.64
C ALA A 129 8.09 -0.93 2.19
N GLU A 130 7.04 -0.43 1.51
CA GLU A 130 6.88 -0.56 0.06
C GLU A 130 7.75 0.50 -0.65
N ASP A 131 8.59 0.08 -1.60
CA ASP A 131 9.56 0.95 -2.30
C ASP A 131 9.28 1.08 -3.80
N LEU A 132 8.16 0.52 -4.27
CA LEU A 132 7.86 0.36 -5.70
C LEU A 132 7.78 1.67 -6.46
N ALA A 133 7.05 2.64 -5.88
CA ALA A 133 6.88 3.96 -6.46
C ALA A 133 8.19 4.76 -6.40
N LEU A 134 8.93 4.65 -5.29
CA LEU A 134 10.25 5.25 -5.13
C LEU A 134 11.27 4.73 -6.15
N ASN A 135 11.31 3.40 -6.35
CA ASN A 135 12.20 2.75 -7.33
C ASN A 135 11.98 3.31 -8.74
N PHE A 136 10.71 3.41 -9.15
CA PHE A 136 10.36 3.97 -10.46
C PHE A 136 10.68 5.46 -10.55
N ALA A 137 10.39 6.25 -9.51
CA ALA A 137 10.70 7.67 -9.48
C ALA A 137 12.21 7.94 -9.60
N LEU A 138 13.05 7.17 -8.92
CA LEU A 138 14.51 7.28 -9.05
C LEU A 138 14.98 6.91 -10.47
N ALA A 139 14.42 5.86 -11.07
CA ALA A 139 14.75 5.50 -12.45
C ALA A 139 14.31 6.61 -13.43
N GLU A 140 13.08 7.14 -13.28
CA GLU A 140 12.52 8.21 -14.11
C GLU A 140 13.35 9.50 -14.02
N LYS A 141 13.58 10.00 -12.80
CA LYS A 141 14.16 11.33 -12.58
C LYS A 141 15.63 11.43 -12.96
N PHE A 142 16.36 10.31 -12.97
CA PHE A 142 17.81 10.32 -13.18
C PHE A 142 18.28 9.64 -14.46
N ALA A 143 17.38 9.06 -15.26
CA ALA A 143 17.71 8.39 -16.51
C ALA A 143 18.43 9.32 -17.51
N ILE A 144 17.85 10.50 -17.75
CA ILE A 144 18.35 11.47 -18.73
C ILE A 144 19.74 11.98 -18.34
N GLN A 145 19.92 12.31 -17.07
CA GLN A 145 21.16 12.89 -16.54
C GLN A 145 22.26 11.82 -16.46
N SER A 146 21.91 10.58 -16.13
CA SER A 146 22.85 9.45 -16.20
C SER A 146 23.36 9.25 -17.62
N ALA A 147 22.45 9.26 -18.61
CA ALA A 147 22.81 9.10 -20.02
C ALA A 147 23.66 10.28 -20.53
N LYS A 148 23.28 11.52 -20.19
CA LYS A 148 24.03 12.74 -20.56
C LYS A 148 25.46 12.73 -20.02
N ALA A 149 25.66 12.21 -18.81
CA ALA A 149 26.97 12.06 -18.19
C ALA A 149 27.72 10.80 -18.64
N GLY A 150 27.21 10.04 -19.61
CA GLY A 150 27.82 8.79 -20.07
C GLY A 150 27.99 7.76 -18.95
N TYR A 151 27.09 7.78 -17.96
CA TYR A 151 27.15 6.95 -16.76
C TYR A 151 28.43 7.14 -15.92
N ASN A 152 29.12 8.28 -16.07
CA ASN A 152 30.28 8.67 -15.28
C ASN A 152 29.91 9.83 -14.36
N PHE A 153 30.05 9.66 -13.04
CA PHE A 153 29.61 10.67 -12.09
C PHE A 153 30.51 11.91 -12.07
N ASP A 154 31.74 11.81 -12.60
CA ASP A 154 32.61 12.96 -12.80
C ASP A 154 32.16 13.87 -13.96
N SER A 155 31.26 13.39 -14.81
CA SER A 155 30.72 14.12 -15.97
C SER A 155 29.33 14.72 -15.73
N LEU A 156 28.82 14.64 -14.50
CA LEU A 156 27.63 15.35 -14.03
C LEU A 156 27.91 16.86 -13.88
N LEU A 157 26.88 17.69 -13.60
CA LEU A 157 27.08 19.15 -13.41
C LEU A 157 28.15 19.44 -12.34
N VAL A 158 28.12 18.62 -11.29
CA VAL A 158 29.10 18.58 -10.19
C VAL A 158 29.51 17.12 -10.00
N PRO A 159 30.81 16.78 -10.03
CA PRO A 159 31.29 15.44 -9.71
C PRO A 159 30.79 14.96 -8.34
N VAL A 160 30.27 13.74 -8.28
CA VAL A 160 29.67 13.18 -7.06
C VAL A 160 30.16 11.77 -6.75
N ARG A 161 30.23 11.44 -5.46
CA ARG A 161 30.38 10.08 -4.93
C ARG A 161 29.20 9.74 -4.04
N ILE A 162 28.59 8.58 -4.29
CA ILE A 162 27.48 8.06 -3.50
C ILE A 162 27.97 6.86 -2.71
N ILE A 163 27.76 6.85 -1.40
CA ILE A 163 28.26 5.79 -0.52
C ILE A 163 27.20 4.73 -0.31
N ALA A 164 27.57 3.46 -0.49
CA ALA A 164 26.74 2.31 -0.16
C ALA A 164 27.55 1.29 0.64
N SER A 165 26.90 0.24 1.12
CA SER A 165 27.53 -0.81 1.92
C SER A 165 27.45 -2.16 1.22
N GLU A 166 28.59 -2.77 0.89
CA GLU A 166 28.61 -4.11 0.30
C GLU A 166 28.42 -5.16 1.40
N ILE A 167 27.43 -6.05 1.19
CA ILE A 167 26.90 -6.91 2.26
C ILE A 167 27.85 -8.06 2.62
N PHE A 168 28.44 -8.73 1.61
CA PHE A 168 29.09 -10.02 1.82
C PHE A 168 30.57 -9.90 2.18
N THR A 169 31.24 -8.89 1.64
CA THR A 169 32.66 -8.57 1.88
C THR A 169 32.85 -7.44 2.89
N GLN A 170 31.76 -6.89 3.41
CA GLN A 170 31.72 -6.01 4.58
C GLN A 170 32.56 -4.73 4.47
N HIS A 171 32.47 -4.03 3.34
CA HIS A 171 33.16 -2.76 3.12
C HIS A 171 32.23 -1.70 2.54
N GLU A 172 32.65 -0.44 2.66
CA GLU A 172 31.99 0.68 1.98
C GLU A 172 32.25 0.60 0.46
N GLU A 173 31.20 0.78 -0.34
CA GLU A 173 31.27 0.89 -1.79
C GLU A 173 31.15 2.36 -2.19
N ILE A 174 32.20 2.90 -2.79
CA ILE A 174 32.21 4.26 -3.34
C ILE A 174 31.68 4.22 -4.77
N ILE A 175 30.42 4.61 -4.96
CA ILE A 175 29.80 4.60 -6.29
C ILE A 175 30.14 5.89 -7.03
N LYS A 176 30.84 5.72 -8.17
CA LYS A 176 31.28 6.81 -9.07
C LYS A 176 30.85 6.66 -10.53
N LYS A 177 30.14 5.58 -10.86
CA LYS A 177 29.68 5.29 -12.22
C LYS A 177 28.47 4.35 -12.22
N GLY A 178 27.76 4.30 -13.34
CA GLY A 178 26.54 3.51 -13.55
C GLY A 178 25.30 4.39 -13.59
N SER A 179 24.12 3.79 -13.46
CA SER A 179 22.86 4.54 -13.35
C SER A 179 22.84 5.33 -12.05
N LEU A 180 22.66 6.65 -12.13
CA LEU A 180 22.56 7.51 -10.94
C LEU A 180 21.32 7.13 -10.11
N GLY A 181 20.19 6.84 -10.74
CA GLY A 181 19.00 6.33 -10.04
C GLY A 181 19.25 5.00 -9.32
N GLY A 182 20.07 4.13 -9.92
CA GLY A 182 20.53 2.88 -9.30
C GLY A 182 21.41 3.11 -8.08
N ALA A 183 22.40 4.00 -8.18
CA ALA A 183 23.29 4.37 -7.07
C ALA A 183 22.52 5.01 -5.91
N LEU A 184 21.57 5.90 -6.23
CA LEU A 184 20.70 6.55 -5.25
C LEU A 184 19.77 5.56 -4.56
N ARG A 185 19.24 4.57 -5.29
CA ARG A 185 18.47 3.49 -4.65
C ARG A 185 19.36 2.59 -3.78
N ALA A 186 20.61 2.34 -4.17
CA ALA A 186 21.57 1.55 -3.39
C ALA A 186 21.81 2.19 -2.02
N THR A 187 22.18 3.48 -2.01
CA THR A 187 22.45 4.22 -0.77
C THR A 187 21.22 4.38 0.12
N LEU A 188 19.99 4.22 -0.39
CA LEU A 188 18.76 4.22 0.40
C LEU A 188 18.34 2.84 0.93
N SER A 189 19.10 1.77 0.69
CA SER A 189 18.72 0.41 1.08
C SER A 189 18.92 0.15 2.58
N VAL A 190 18.15 0.81 3.45
CA VAL A 190 18.27 0.63 4.91
C VAL A 190 17.82 -0.78 5.31
N PRO A 191 18.66 -1.58 6.01
CA PRO A 191 18.31 -2.93 6.46
C PRO A 191 16.96 -2.99 7.20
N PHE A 192 16.20 -4.07 6.99
CA PHE A 192 14.84 -4.34 7.52
C PHE A 192 13.74 -3.37 7.08
N PHE A 193 14.08 -2.16 6.63
CA PHE A 193 13.13 -1.20 6.07
C PHE A 193 12.93 -1.45 4.56
N TYR A 194 14.02 -1.44 3.79
CA TYR A 194 14.04 -1.70 2.35
C TYR A 194 14.84 -2.95 2.00
N LYS A 195 14.47 -3.63 0.91
CA LYS A 195 15.26 -4.76 0.38
C LYS A 195 16.61 -4.22 -0.15
N PRO A 196 17.73 -4.94 0.05
CA PRO A 196 19.01 -4.57 -0.57
C PRO A 196 18.87 -4.58 -2.08
N ILE A 197 19.60 -3.79 -2.85
CA ILE A 197 19.56 -3.89 -4.32
C ILE A 197 20.82 -4.52 -4.88
N ARG A 198 20.69 -5.16 -6.04
CA ARG A 198 21.85 -5.59 -6.80
C ARG A 198 22.24 -4.47 -7.76
N PHE A 199 23.41 -3.89 -7.56
CA PHE A 199 23.95 -2.81 -8.40
C PHE A 199 25.37 -3.17 -8.81
N ASN A 200 25.67 -3.12 -10.11
CA ASN A 200 26.95 -3.57 -10.68
C ASN A 200 27.40 -4.97 -10.21
N GLY A 201 26.43 -5.89 -10.08
CA GLY A 201 26.69 -7.28 -9.71
C GLY A 201 26.80 -7.55 -8.20
N LYS A 202 26.96 -6.52 -7.36
CA LYS A 202 27.07 -6.60 -5.90
C LYS A 202 25.73 -6.33 -5.23
N TYR A 203 25.49 -6.92 -4.05
CA TYR A 203 24.34 -6.55 -3.22
C TYR A 203 24.75 -5.42 -2.28
N LEU A 204 23.97 -4.34 -2.30
CA LEU A 204 24.26 -3.12 -1.56
C LEU A 204 23.14 -2.80 -0.58
N PHE A 205 23.54 -2.42 0.64
CA PHE A 205 22.73 -1.73 1.63
C PHE A 205 23.10 -0.23 1.70
N ASP A 206 22.35 0.52 2.52
CA ASP A 206 22.60 1.93 2.83
C ASP A 206 24.04 2.15 3.32
N GLY A 207 24.67 3.23 2.84
CA GLY A 207 26.07 3.56 3.16
C GLY A 207 26.31 3.88 4.64
N GLY A 208 25.27 4.28 5.38
CA GLY A 208 25.37 4.62 6.80
C GLY A 208 25.86 3.48 7.68
N ILE A 209 25.74 2.21 7.23
CA ILE A 209 26.26 1.05 7.95
C ILE A 209 27.77 1.14 8.16
N TYR A 210 28.52 1.68 7.19
CA TYR A 210 29.98 1.81 7.28
C TYR A 210 30.44 3.26 7.40
N ASN A 211 29.85 4.18 6.64
CA ASN A 211 30.30 5.56 6.57
C ASN A 211 29.11 6.52 6.36
N ASN A 212 28.53 6.99 7.48
CA ASN A 212 27.37 7.87 7.44
C ASN A 212 27.74 9.34 7.19
N PHE A 213 29.00 9.74 7.42
CA PHE A 213 29.50 11.09 7.16
C PHE A 213 30.87 11.05 6.43
N PRO A 214 30.86 10.87 5.10
CA PRO A 214 32.02 10.44 4.31
C PRO A 214 32.98 11.57 3.93
N VAL A 215 33.51 12.27 4.94
CA VAL A 215 34.49 13.35 4.77
C VAL A 215 35.82 12.82 4.26
N ASP A 216 36.25 11.68 4.79
CA ASP A 216 37.44 10.95 4.36
C ASP A 216 37.41 10.61 2.87
N ILE A 217 36.25 10.23 2.34
CA ILE A 217 36.07 9.96 0.91
C ILE A 217 36.18 11.24 0.08
N ALA A 218 35.67 12.37 0.57
CA ALA A 218 35.82 13.65 -0.13
C ALA A 218 37.30 14.05 -0.25
N LEU A 219 38.06 13.89 0.84
CA LEU A 219 39.49 14.16 0.87
C LEU A 219 40.26 13.20 -0.05
N LYS A 220 39.91 11.90 -0.03
CA LYS A 220 40.58 10.86 -0.82
C LYS A 220 40.29 10.94 -2.32
N GLU A 221 39.03 11.13 -2.72
CA GLU A 221 38.62 11.05 -4.12
C GLU A 221 38.74 12.39 -4.87
N PHE A 222 38.63 13.51 -4.16
CA PHE A 222 38.62 14.85 -4.78
C PHE A 222 39.70 15.79 -4.26
N ASN A 223 40.14 15.61 -3.01
CA ASN A 223 41.12 16.47 -2.34
C ASN A 223 40.82 17.99 -2.50
N PRO A 224 39.62 18.45 -2.08
CA PRO A 224 39.24 19.86 -2.21
C PRO A 224 40.07 20.76 -1.29
N ASP A 225 40.22 22.03 -1.66
CA ASP A 225 40.90 23.03 -0.81
C ASP A 225 40.12 23.34 0.47
N VAL A 226 38.78 23.29 0.40
CA VAL A 226 37.86 23.47 1.53
C VAL A 226 36.79 22.40 1.50
N VAL A 227 36.55 21.75 2.65
CA VAL A 227 35.42 20.85 2.84
C VAL A 227 34.34 21.54 3.67
N ILE A 228 33.11 21.61 3.17
CA ILE A 228 31.94 21.96 3.95
C ILE A 228 31.20 20.64 4.24
N GLY A 229 31.13 20.25 5.49
CA GLY A 229 30.42 19.06 5.93
C GLY A 229 29.09 19.41 6.58
N SER A 230 27.99 18.94 6.01
CA SER A 230 26.67 19.01 6.64
C SER A 230 26.32 17.66 7.27
N ASN A 231 26.21 17.65 8.59
CA ASN A 231 25.85 16.48 9.35
C ASN A 231 24.47 16.65 9.99
N VAL A 232 23.55 15.75 9.66
CA VAL A 232 22.20 15.64 10.26
C VAL A 232 22.06 14.41 11.15
N SER A 233 23.11 13.59 11.20
CA SER A 233 23.23 12.47 12.12
C SER A 233 23.85 12.96 13.42
N SER A 234 23.02 13.59 14.25
CA SER A 234 23.39 13.90 15.63
C SER A 234 23.15 12.68 16.51
N LYS A 235 24.00 12.52 17.53
CA LYS A 235 23.75 11.56 18.62
C LYS A 235 22.37 11.84 19.18
N ILE A 236 21.50 10.84 19.12
CA ILE A 236 20.11 10.97 19.58
C ILE A 236 20.08 11.19 21.10
N PHE A 237 21.10 10.69 21.80
CA PHE A 237 21.29 10.88 23.23
C PHE A 237 22.76 11.22 23.52
N ASN A 238 22.99 12.32 24.24
CA ASN A 238 24.31 12.69 24.75
C ASN A 238 24.66 11.96 26.05
N GLU A 239 23.64 11.49 26.77
CA GLU A 239 23.73 10.68 27.99
C GLU A 239 22.93 9.41 27.80
N TYR A 240 23.33 8.32 28.45
CA TYR A 240 22.61 7.05 28.33
C TYR A 240 21.16 7.21 28.85
N PRO A 241 20.12 6.88 28.06
CA PRO A 241 18.74 7.19 28.40
C PRO A 241 18.14 6.16 29.36
N TYR A 242 18.68 6.04 30.58
CA TYR A 242 18.33 5.02 31.59
C TYR A 242 16.81 4.88 31.86
N GLU A 243 16.02 5.92 31.65
CA GLU A 243 14.57 5.88 31.88
C GLU A 243 13.76 5.30 30.71
N SER A 244 14.38 5.15 29.53
CA SER A 244 13.69 4.74 28.30
C SER A 244 14.48 3.79 27.41
N ASP A 245 15.65 3.33 27.85
CA ASP A 245 16.53 2.40 27.14
C ASP A 245 15.82 1.10 26.75
N ASP A 246 15.02 0.51 27.65
CA ASP A 246 14.16 -0.66 27.38
C ASP A 246 13.17 -0.42 26.22
N LYS A 247 12.66 0.81 26.06
CA LYS A 247 11.75 1.18 24.96
C LYS A 247 12.49 1.49 23.67
N LEU A 248 13.77 1.86 23.77
CA LEU A 248 14.61 2.32 22.68
C LEU A 248 15.43 1.19 22.06
N ILE A 249 15.56 0.04 22.74
CA ILE A 249 16.32 -1.12 22.27
C ILE A 249 15.87 -1.61 20.89
N ASN A 250 14.57 -1.53 20.59
CA ASN A 250 14.00 -1.91 19.29
C ASN A 250 14.45 -0.99 18.13
N LYS A 251 15.08 0.15 18.44
CA LYS A 251 15.68 1.10 17.48
C LYS A 251 17.21 1.10 17.51
N SER A 252 17.84 0.26 18.33
CA SER A 252 19.29 0.18 18.50
C SER A 252 20.04 0.03 17.18
N LEU A 253 19.58 -0.86 16.29
CA LEU A 253 20.22 -1.04 14.98
C LEU A 253 20.16 0.23 14.13
N LEU A 254 19.03 0.96 14.15
CA LEU A 254 18.92 2.25 13.46
C LEU A 254 19.89 3.27 14.06
N PHE A 255 20.06 3.27 15.39
CA PHE A 255 21.05 4.12 16.06
C PHE A 255 22.47 3.75 15.64
N MET A 256 22.81 2.46 15.58
CA MET A 256 24.13 1.99 15.13
C MET A 256 24.46 2.37 13.68
N ILE A 257 23.45 2.49 12.81
CA ILE A 257 23.63 2.97 11.42
C ILE A 257 23.82 4.49 11.38
N LEU A 258 23.11 5.24 12.23
CA LEU A 258 23.18 6.70 12.24
C LEU A 258 24.40 7.24 13.01
N ASP A 259 24.96 6.46 13.95
CA ASP A 259 26.05 6.85 14.85
C ASP A 259 27.45 6.82 14.21
N LYS A 260 27.57 6.38 12.95
CA LYS A 260 28.85 6.39 12.22
C LYS A 260 29.15 7.71 11.53
N SER A 261 29.10 8.79 12.30
CA SER A 261 29.54 10.12 11.89
C SER A 261 30.58 10.64 12.87
N ASP A 262 31.73 11.05 12.34
CA ASP A 262 32.81 11.63 13.13
C ASP A 262 33.08 13.06 12.64
N PRO A 263 32.63 14.09 13.38
CA PRO A 263 32.91 15.49 13.05
C PRO A 263 34.39 15.83 13.01
N ASP A 264 35.24 15.10 13.75
CA ASP A 264 36.69 15.36 13.83
C ASP A 264 37.41 15.01 12.51
N LEU A 265 36.73 14.34 11.58
CA LEU A 265 37.22 14.11 10.21
C LEU A 265 37.26 15.39 9.36
N ILE A 266 36.55 16.45 9.75
CA ILE A 266 36.61 17.74 9.05
C ILE A 266 37.98 18.37 9.31
N PRO A 267 38.79 18.64 8.27
CA PRO A 267 40.10 19.28 8.46
C PRO A 267 39.94 20.70 9.00
N GLU A 268 41.00 21.27 9.61
CA GLU A 268 40.98 22.65 10.13
C GLU A 268 40.57 23.70 9.07
N SER A 269 40.91 23.44 7.80
CA SER A 269 40.51 24.28 6.66
C SER A 269 39.04 24.16 6.28
N GLY A 270 38.31 23.17 6.80
CA GLY A 270 36.91 22.88 6.50
C GLY A 270 35.91 23.60 7.42
N ILE A 271 34.62 23.43 7.14
CA ILE A 271 33.50 23.99 7.91
C ILE A 271 32.53 22.86 8.25
N TYR A 272 32.16 22.76 9.52
CA TYR A 272 31.13 21.84 9.99
C TYR A 272 29.79 22.58 10.18
N VAL A 273 28.73 22.09 9.55
CA VAL A 273 27.37 22.60 9.62
C VAL A 273 26.46 21.53 10.21
N GLU A 274 25.87 21.83 11.36
CA GLU A 274 24.92 20.95 12.05
C GLU A 274 23.57 21.66 12.19
N PRO A 275 22.55 21.29 11.41
CA PRO A 275 21.20 21.82 11.54
C PRO A 275 20.57 21.45 12.88
N ASP A 276 19.74 22.35 13.45
CA ASP A 276 18.95 22.02 14.64
C ASP A 276 17.75 21.15 14.24
N LEU A 277 17.81 19.88 14.63
CA LEU A 277 16.83 18.85 14.28
C LEU A 277 16.20 18.22 15.52
N ALA A 278 16.26 18.92 16.67
CA ALA A 278 15.58 18.50 17.88
C ALA A 278 14.06 18.36 17.64
N GLY A 279 13.47 17.25 18.09
CA GLY A 279 12.03 16.99 17.94
C GLY A 279 11.59 16.44 16.57
N TYR A 280 12.50 16.21 15.63
CA TYR A 280 12.23 15.53 14.36
C TYR A 280 12.70 14.08 14.36
N THR A 281 11.91 13.19 13.75
CA THR A 281 12.30 11.79 13.52
C THR A 281 12.84 11.56 12.11
N THR A 282 13.51 10.43 11.88
CA THR A 282 13.97 10.01 10.54
C THR A 282 12.84 9.66 9.56
N PHE A 283 11.58 9.68 10.03
CA PHE A 283 10.38 9.37 9.23
C PHE A 283 9.46 10.59 9.02
N ASP A 284 9.82 11.78 9.52
CA ASP A 284 8.99 13.00 9.48
C ASP A 284 9.01 13.71 8.10
N PHE A 285 8.84 12.98 6.99
CA PHE A 285 8.87 13.54 5.64
C PHE A 285 7.77 14.58 5.36
N ASN A 286 6.68 14.54 6.12
CA ASN A 286 5.60 15.52 6.06
C ASN A 286 6.00 16.90 6.62
N LYS A 287 7.11 17.00 7.37
CA LYS A 287 7.65 18.26 7.91
C LYS A 287 8.82 18.80 7.07
N ALA A 288 8.89 18.42 5.79
CA ALA A 288 9.98 18.77 4.88
C ALA A 288 10.37 20.25 4.89
N ARG A 289 9.40 21.17 4.88
CA ARG A 289 9.68 22.63 4.89
C ARG A 289 10.52 23.04 6.10
N SER A 290 10.11 22.67 7.31
CA SER A 290 10.84 23.02 8.53
C SER A 290 12.25 22.41 8.58
N LEU A 291 12.42 21.21 8.01
CA LEU A 291 13.73 20.56 7.92
C LEU A 291 14.66 21.33 6.98
N ILE A 292 14.16 21.74 5.80
CA ILE A 292 14.90 22.59 4.85
C ILE A 292 15.29 23.92 5.52
N ASP A 293 14.34 24.57 6.20
CA ASP A 293 14.58 25.85 6.86
C ASP A 293 15.69 25.75 7.92
N SER A 294 15.70 24.67 8.71
CA SER A 294 16.75 24.42 9.72
C SER A 294 18.16 24.37 9.10
N GLY A 295 18.32 23.65 7.99
CA GLY A 295 19.62 23.58 7.30
C GLY A 295 20.07 24.92 6.72
N TYR A 296 19.12 25.72 6.22
CA TYR A 296 19.39 27.07 5.75
C TYR A 296 19.89 27.97 6.89
N THR A 297 19.15 28.01 8.00
CA THR A 297 19.50 28.82 9.17
C THR A 297 20.87 28.45 9.74
N ALA A 298 21.17 27.16 9.88
CA ALA A 298 22.46 26.70 10.38
C ALA A 298 23.64 27.10 9.47
N THR A 299 23.43 27.05 8.15
CA THR A 299 24.46 27.46 7.19
C THR A 299 24.67 28.97 7.20
N MET A 300 23.60 29.75 7.27
CA MET A 300 23.68 31.21 7.37
C MET A 300 24.43 31.66 8.64
N ALA A 301 24.25 30.96 9.77
CA ALA A 301 25.00 31.22 10.99
C ALA A 301 26.52 30.99 10.81
N LYS A 302 26.92 30.11 9.90
CA LYS A 302 28.32 29.82 9.55
C LYS A 302 28.85 30.65 8.38
N MET A 303 28.02 31.47 7.72
CA MET A 303 28.39 32.14 6.47
C MET A 303 29.63 33.05 6.60
N LYS A 304 29.80 33.73 7.75
CA LYS A 304 31.00 34.54 8.03
C LYS A 304 32.28 33.69 8.03
N GLU A 305 32.22 32.51 8.64
CA GLU A 305 33.34 31.55 8.65
C GLU A 305 33.60 31.02 7.24
N ILE A 306 32.53 30.66 6.51
CA ILE A 306 32.60 30.18 5.12
C ILE A 306 33.29 31.22 4.23
N PHE A 307 32.92 32.50 4.31
CA PHE A 307 33.57 33.56 3.53
C PHE A 307 35.04 33.80 3.90
N THR A 308 35.47 33.41 5.09
CA THR A 308 36.87 33.52 5.51
C THR A 308 37.72 32.40 4.90
N LYS A 309 37.16 31.20 4.79
CA LYS A 309 37.86 30.01 4.28
C LYS A 309 37.70 29.81 2.78
N VAL A 310 36.56 30.19 2.22
CA VAL A 310 36.24 30.12 0.78
C VAL A 310 36.40 31.51 0.17
N SER A 311 37.38 31.64 -0.71
CA SER A 311 37.69 32.85 -1.49
C SER A 311 37.06 32.83 -2.88
N SER A 312 36.85 31.64 -3.46
CA SER A 312 36.19 31.49 -4.76
C SER A 312 34.70 31.86 -4.69
N ARG A 313 34.18 32.47 -5.75
CA ARG A 313 32.76 32.82 -5.87
C ARG A 313 32.20 32.33 -7.20
N ARG A 314 30.93 31.96 -7.20
CA ARG A 314 30.18 31.59 -8.41
C ARG A 314 28.79 32.18 -8.30
N THR A 315 28.48 33.12 -9.17
CA THR A 315 27.20 33.82 -9.12
C THR A 315 26.05 32.91 -9.57
N LEU A 316 24.84 33.16 -9.06
CA LEU A 316 23.64 32.45 -9.49
C LEU A 316 23.45 32.44 -11.04
N PRO A 317 23.63 33.55 -11.78
CA PRO A 317 23.52 33.54 -13.25
C PRO A 317 24.57 32.64 -13.93
N GLU A 318 25.81 32.61 -13.42
CA GLU A 318 26.85 31.71 -13.95
C GLU A 318 26.51 30.24 -13.71
N LEU A 319 25.98 29.93 -12.52
CA LEU A 319 25.55 28.58 -12.18
C LEU A 319 24.35 28.13 -13.02
N GLU A 320 23.38 29.02 -13.23
CA GLU A 320 22.22 28.73 -14.06
C GLU A 320 22.61 28.53 -15.52
N LYS A 321 23.56 29.32 -16.03
CA LYS A 321 24.14 29.07 -17.36
C LYS A 321 24.79 27.69 -17.45
N ARG A 322 25.58 27.27 -16.44
CA ARG A 322 26.15 25.90 -16.39
C ARG A 322 25.07 24.82 -16.39
N ARG A 323 23.95 25.03 -15.69
CA ARG A 323 22.80 24.11 -15.71
C ARG A 323 22.18 24.02 -17.10
N GLN A 324 21.97 25.16 -17.76
CA GLN A 324 21.44 25.21 -19.12
C GLN A 324 22.38 24.49 -20.10
N ASP A 325 23.67 24.75 -20.02
CA ASP A 325 24.68 24.09 -20.86
C ASP A 325 24.71 22.57 -20.62
N PHE A 326 24.58 22.12 -19.37
CA PHE A 326 24.50 20.70 -19.02
C PHE A 326 23.19 20.04 -19.51
N LYS A 327 22.05 20.73 -19.36
CA LYS A 327 20.73 20.27 -19.79
C LYS A 327 20.56 20.31 -21.33
N ASN A 328 21.40 21.06 -22.05
CA ASN A 328 21.33 21.19 -23.50
C ASN A 328 21.61 19.87 -24.23
N GLY A 329 20.84 19.58 -25.28
CA GLY A 329 20.96 18.38 -26.11
C GLY A 329 20.53 17.07 -25.43
N GLN A 330 19.84 17.14 -24.29
CA GLN A 330 19.26 15.97 -23.64
C GLN A 330 18.14 15.37 -24.49
N GLN A 331 18.16 14.05 -24.65
CA GLN A 331 17.12 13.32 -25.38
C GLN A 331 15.93 13.01 -24.45
N PRO A 332 14.68 13.23 -24.89
CA PRO A 332 13.51 12.85 -24.10
C PRO A 332 13.43 11.33 -23.91
N LEU A 333 12.71 10.89 -22.89
CA LEU A 333 12.49 9.47 -22.59
C LEU A 333 11.59 8.82 -23.66
N SER A 334 12.23 8.28 -24.69
CA SER A 334 11.64 7.39 -25.69
C SER A 334 12.22 6.00 -25.53
N PHE A 335 11.40 4.94 -25.62
CA PHE A 335 11.85 3.58 -25.33
C PHE A 335 11.82 2.66 -26.55
N SER A 336 12.90 1.93 -26.79
CA SER A 336 13.02 0.94 -27.87
C SER A 336 12.89 -0.49 -27.36
N SER A 337 13.38 -0.81 -26.16
CA SER A 337 13.41 -2.17 -25.60
C SER A 337 12.81 -2.27 -24.20
N ILE A 338 12.43 -3.51 -23.84
CA ILE A 338 12.19 -3.91 -22.45
C ILE A 338 13.02 -5.18 -22.23
N ASP A 339 14.00 -5.05 -21.34
CA ASP A 339 15.00 -6.06 -21.05
C ASP A 339 14.71 -6.70 -19.69
N PHE A 340 14.89 -8.01 -19.61
CA PHE A 340 14.44 -8.81 -18.47
C PHE A 340 15.60 -9.59 -17.88
N HIS A 341 15.90 -9.32 -16.62
CA HIS A 341 16.95 -9.99 -15.85
C HIS A 341 16.33 -10.84 -14.74
N GLY A 342 16.76 -12.09 -14.61
CA GLY A 342 16.19 -13.01 -13.62
C GLY A 342 14.87 -13.69 -14.02
N PHE A 343 14.44 -13.56 -15.29
CA PHE A 343 13.23 -14.19 -15.81
C PHE A 343 13.53 -15.20 -16.91
N ASN A 344 12.79 -16.30 -16.97
CA ASN A 344 12.86 -17.25 -18.09
C ASN A 344 12.07 -16.75 -19.32
N SER A 345 12.28 -17.38 -20.49
CA SER A 345 11.67 -16.92 -21.75
C SER A 345 10.14 -16.85 -21.75
N ARG A 346 9.47 -17.69 -20.96
CA ARG A 346 8.00 -17.74 -20.86
C ARG A 346 7.46 -16.63 -19.95
N GLN A 347 8.10 -16.40 -18.82
CA GLN A 347 7.83 -15.28 -17.90
C GLN A 347 8.01 -13.92 -18.59
N ARG A 348 9.09 -13.76 -19.36
CA ARG A 348 9.34 -12.55 -20.18
C ARG A 348 8.17 -12.26 -21.13
N ARG A 349 7.57 -13.31 -21.69
CA ARG A 349 6.40 -13.18 -22.56
C ARG A 349 5.21 -12.63 -21.78
N TYR A 350 4.93 -13.14 -20.58
CA TYR A 350 3.85 -12.63 -19.74
C TYR A 350 4.00 -11.13 -19.48
N ILE A 351 5.16 -10.72 -18.97
CA ILE A 351 5.41 -9.32 -18.57
C ILE A 351 5.33 -8.39 -19.78
N ARG A 352 5.93 -8.77 -20.93
CA ARG A 352 5.92 -7.95 -22.16
C ARG A 352 4.52 -7.60 -22.64
N HIS A 353 3.53 -8.49 -22.48
CA HIS A 353 2.15 -8.23 -22.88
C HIS A 353 1.49 -7.09 -22.07
N LEU A 354 1.92 -6.85 -20.83
CA LEU A 354 1.39 -5.77 -19.99
C LEU A 354 1.72 -4.38 -20.54
N PHE A 355 2.85 -4.25 -21.24
CA PHE A 355 3.32 -3.02 -21.88
C PHE A 355 2.73 -2.80 -23.29
N LYS A 356 1.89 -3.73 -23.79
CA LYS A 356 1.22 -3.67 -25.10
C LYS A 356 2.18 -3.46 -26.30
N LYS A 357 3.39 -4.02 -26.24
CA LYS A 357 4.39 -3.88 -27.30
C LYS A 357 4.11 -4.84 -28.47
N LYS A 358 3.96 -4.30 -29.70
CA LYS A 358 4.28 -5.02 -30.95
C LYS A 358 5.82 -4.97 -31.15
N PRO A 359 6.46 -6.01 -31.70
CA PRO A 359 7.92 -6.14 -31.76
C PRO A 359 8.70 -4.87 -32.17
N ASP A 360 8.15 -4.08 -33.11
CA ASP A 360 8.85 -2.96 -33.77
C ASP A 360 8.31 -1.56 -33.41
N GLN A 361 7.53 -1.43 -32.32
CA GLN A 361 6.97 -0.14 -31.90
C GLN A 361 7.75 0.47 -30.73
N HIS A 362 8.22 1.72 -30.89
CA HIS A 362 8.72 2.53 -29.77
C HIS A 362 7.61 2.78 -28.75
N LEU A 363 7.95 2.64 -27.47
CA LEU A 363 7.03 2.89 -26.36
C LEU A 363 7.21 4.31 -25.84
N THR A 364 6.09 4.99 -25.60
CA THR A 364 6.11 6.27 -24.90
C THR A 364 6.38 6.06 -23.42
N PHE A 365 6.93 7.07 -22.76
CA PHE A 365 7.12 7.06 -21.30
C PHE A 365 5.82 6.71 -20.53
N GLU A 366 4.68 7.26 -20.95
CA GLU A 366 3.37 6.94 -20.35
C GLU A 366 3.00 5.46 -20.48
N GLN A 367 3.33 4.81 -21.60
CA GLN A 367 3.10 3.37 -21.77
C GLN A 367 4.00 2.54 -20.86
N ILE A 368 5.25 2.94 -20.68
CA ILE A 368 6.21 2.32 -19.74
C ILE A 368 5.71 2.45 -18.31
N LYS A 369 5.37 3.67 -17.88
CA LYS A 369 4.86 3.95 -16.53
C LYS A 369 3.60 3.14 -16.24
N LYS A 370 2.64 3.16 -17.17
CA LYS A 370 1.40 2.37 -17.06
C LYS A 370 1.65 0.87 -17.00
N GLY A 371 2.53 0.34 -17.86
CA GLY A 371 2.86 -1.09 -17.88
C GLY A 371 3.57 -1.55 -16.61
N TYR A 372 4.48 -0.73 -16.07
CA TYR A 372 5.18 -1.01 -14.81
C TYR A 372 4.20 -1.04 -13.63
N PHE A 373 3.37 -0.02 -13.45
CA PHE A 373 2.41 -0.01 -12.33
C PHE A 373 1.31 -1.06 -12.46
N LYS A 374 0.98 -1.52 -13.68
CA LYS A 374 0.13 -2.71 -13.90
C LYS A 374 0.79 -4.01 -13.51
N LEU A 375 2.10 -4.12 -13.69
CA LEU A 375 2.87 -5.28 -13.21
C LEU A 375 2.92 -5.25 -11.68
N MET A 376 3.19 -4.09 -11.09
CA MET A 376 3.32 -3.90 -9.64
C MET A 376 2.01 -3.98 -8.86
N SER A 377 0.85 -3.95 -9.54
CA SER A 377 -0.44 -4.10 -8.86
C SER A 377 -0.71 -5.53 -8.39
N GLU A 378 -0.01 -6.51 -8.95
CA GLU A 378 -0.03 -7.90 -8.47
C GLU A 378 1.00 -8.07 -7.35
N ASP A 379 0.56 -8.62 -6.21
CA ASP A 379 1.41 -8.78 -5.02
C ASP A 379 2.68 -9.59 -5.27
N TYR A 380 2.61 -10.52 -6.23
CA TYR A 380 3.73 -11.35 -6.65
C TYR A 380 4.92 -10.55 -7.19
N PHE A 381 4.66 -9.49 -7.98
CA PHE A 381 5.70 -8.76 -8.69
C PHE A 381 6.30 -7.60 -7.89
N ARG A 382 5.94 -7.44 -6.61
CA ARG A 382 6.41 -6.34 -5.74
C ARG A 382 7.92 -6.37 -5.43
N THR A 383 8.69 -7.28 -6.03
CA THR A 383 10.16 -7.38 -5.89
C THR A 383 10.92 -6.96 -7.14
N ILE A 384 10.22 -6.56 -8.20
CA ILE A 384 10.85 -6.18 -9.47
C ILE A 384 11.38 -4.75 -9.39
N TYR A 385 12.64 -4.59 -9.77
CA TYR A 385 13.33 -3.29 -9.78
C TYR A 385 13.51 -2.77 -11.23
N PRO A 386 13.09 -1.52 -11.54
CA PRO A 386 13.30 -0.91 -12.85
C PRO A 386 14.59 -0.09 -12.93
N GLU A 387 15.27 -0.16 -14.07
CA GLU A 387 16.27 0.82 -14.53
C GLU A 387 15.96 1.27 -15.95
N MET A 388 16.30 2.51 -16.27
CA MET A 388 16.15 3.07 -17.62
C MET A 388 17.54 3.43 -18.15
N LEU A 389 18.02 2.66 -19.13
CA LEU A 389 19.37 2.81 -19.68
C LEU A 389 19.30 3.24 -21.15
N PHE A 390 20.17 4.15 -21.57
CA PHE A 390 20.19 4.70 -22.91
C PHE A 390 21.05 3.84 -23.83
N ASN A 391 20.46 3.39 -24.93
CA ASN A 391 21.15 2.70 -25.99
C ASN A 391 21.57 3.72 -27.06
N HIS A 392 22.88 3.89 -27.22
CA HIS A 392 23.46 4.83 -28.18
C HIS A 392 23.26 4.40 -29.63
N GLU A 393 23.13 3.10 -29.90
CA GLU A 393 22.90 2.56 -31.26
C GLU A 393 21.47 2.83 -31.74
N GLU A 394 20.50 2.68 -30.83
CA GLU A 394 19.07 2.88 -31.12
C GLU A 394 18.60 4.32 -30.86
N ASN A 395 19.47 5.18 -30.30
CA ASN A 395 19.16 6.54 -29.86
C ASN A 395 17.87 6.61 -29.00
N ALA A 396 17.70 5.62 -28.12
CA ALA A 396 16.51 5.42 -27.30
C ALA A 396 16.85 4.69 -25.99
N TYR A 397 15.95 4.74 -25.01
CA TYR A 397 16.10 4.05 -23.73
C TYR A 397 15.57 2.61 -23.78
N GLY A 398 16.22 1.70 -23.06
CA GLY A 398 15.69 0.40 -22.67
C GLY A 398 15.20 0.42 -21.23
N LEU A 399 14.02 -0.18 -20.98
CA LEU A 399 13.57 -0.47 -19.62
C LEU A 399 14.12 -1.82 -19.17
N HIS A 400 15.06 -1.83 -18.24
CA HIS A 400 15.58 -3.04 -17.63
C HIS A 400 14.78 -3.38 -16.36
N LEU A 401 14.20 -4.58 -16.32
CA LEU A 401 13.46 -5.10 -15.18
C LEU A 401 14.25 -6.24 -14.53
N TYR A 402 14.66 -6.05 -13.29
CA TYR A 402 15.40 -7.04 -12.51
C TYR A 402 14.46 -7.77 -11.55
N GLY A 403 14.18 -9.03 -11.86
CA GLY A 403 13.51 -9.98 -10.98
C GLY A 403 14.44 -10.54 -9.92
N ARG A 404 13.89 -10.95 -8.79
CA ARG A 404 14.61 -11.57 -7.68
C ARG A 404 14.00 -12.93 -7.36
N PRO A 405 14.71 -13.85 -6.68
CA PRO A 405 14.11 -15.07 -6.17
C PRO A 405 12.86 -14.74 -5.35
N GLU A 406 11.77 -15.44 -5.67
CA GLU A 406 10.43 -15.00 -5.33
C GLU A 406 9.93 -15.70 -4.05
N ASN A 407 9.31 -14.93 -3.15
CA ASN A 407 8.47 -15.52 -2.11
C ASN A 407 7.23 -16.06 -2.80
N ASN A 408 7.23 -17.34 -3.08
CA ASN A 408 6.11 -18.02 -3.70
C ASN A 408 5.07 -18.48 -2.68
N PHE A 409 5.33 -18.33 -1.37
CA PHE A 409 4.43 -18.81 -0.33
C PHE A 409 4.15 -17.75 0.73
N ASN A 410 2.87 -17.49 1.02
CA ASN A 410 2.46 -16.57 2.08
C ASN A 410 1.63 -17.33 3.13
N VAL A 411 1.92 -17.06 4.40
CA VAL A 411 1.13 -17.53 5.53
C VAL A 411 0.53 -16.33 6.25
N SER A 412 -0.79 -16.30 6.38
CA SER A 412 -1.52 -15.23 7.05
C SER A 412 -2.24 -15.73 8.28
N ILE A 413 -2.15 -15.01 9.40
CA ILE A 413 -2.79 -15.36 10.66
C ILE A 413 -3.60 -14.15 11.13
N GLY A 414 -4.78 -14.39 11.68
CA GLY A 414 -5.59 -13.34 12.28
C GLY A 414 -6.86 -13.86 12.92
N GLY A 415 -7.90 -13.04 12.92
CA GLY A 415 -9.17 -13.35 13.57
C GLY A 415 -9.76 -12.15 14.31
N ALA A 416 -10.72 -12.42 15.18
CA ALA A 416 -11.33 -11.45 16.07
C ALA A 416 -11.71 -12.10 17.40
N ILE A 417 -11.59 -11.33 18.49
CA ILE A 417 -12.10 -11.66 19.81
C ILE A 417 -13.22 -10.67 20.11
N ALA A 418 -14.38 -11.15 20.54
CA ALA A 418 -15.55 -10.34 20.84
C ALA A 418 -16.20 -10.75 22.17
N THR A 419 -17.01 -9.86 22.75
CA THR A 419 -17.79 -10.13 23.98
C THR A 419 -18.93 -11.11 23.77
N ARG A 420 -19.45 -11.21 22.54
CA ARG A 420 -20.42 -12.23 22.12
C ARG A 420 -19.69 -13.46 21.59
N ASN A 421 -20.38 -14.59 21.48
CA ASN A 421 -19.85 -15.86 20.95
C ASN A 421 -19.53 -15.85 19.43
N ILE A 422 -18.99 -14.74 18.93
CA ILE A 422 -18.64 -14.49 17.53
C ILE A 422 -17.13 -14.36 17.32
N SER A 423 -16.35 -14.74 18.34
CA SER A 423 -14.90 -14.81 18.26
C SER A 423 -14.47 -15.89 17.26
N GLN A 424 -13.44 -15.60 16.46
CA GLN A 424 -12.94 -16.49 15.43
C GLN A 424 -11.43 -16.36 15.22
N ILE A 425 -10.79 -17.47 14.87
CA ILE A 425 -9.41 -17.49 14.37
C ILE A 425 -9.40 -17.61 12.84
N PHE A 426 -8.37 -17.05 12.21
CA PHE A 426 -8.15 -17.10 10.76
C PHE A 426 -6.74 -17.61 10.44
N LEU A 427 -6.66 -18.52 9.48
CA LEU A 427 -5.41 -18.97 8.85
C LEU A 427 -5.58 -18.91 7.33
N GLY A 428 -4.67 -18.24 6.64
CA GLY A 428 -4.60 -18.16 5.18
C GLY A 428 -3.28 -18.71 4.68
N LEU A 429 -3.32 -19.57 3.66
CA LEU A 429 -2.15 -20.09 2.96
C LEU A 429 -2.27 -19.69 1.49
N GLU A 430 -1.24 -19.06 0.93
CA GLU A 430 -1.23 -18.68 -0.48
C GLU A 430 0.05 -19.18 -1.15
N HIS A 431 -0.09 -19.74 -2.35
CA HIS A 431 1.04 -20.17 -3.16
C HIS A 431 0.95 -19.61 -4.58
N TYR A 432 2.03 -19.01 -5.05
CA TYR A 432 2.17 -18.45 -6.38
C TYR A 432 3.04 -19.32 -7.27
N HIS A 433 2.58 -19.56 -8.49
CA HIS A 433 3.35 -20.19 -9.55
C HIS A 433 3.36 -19.29 -10.79
N PHE A 434 4.54 -18.91 -11.25
CA PHE A 434 4.72 -17.99 -12.37
C PHE A 434 5.46 -18.62 -13.53
N ASP A 435 4.76 -18.71 -14.65
CA ASP A 435 5.28 -19.12 -15.96
C ASP A 435 4.86 -18.08 -17.02
N ASN A 436 4.31 -18.49 -18.16
CA ASN A 436 3.62 -17.61 -19.11
C ASN A 436 2.23 -17.13 -18.61
N TYR A 437 1.87 -17.47 -17.38
CA TYR A 437 0.69 -17.08 -16.63
C TYR A 437 1.08 -16.95 -15.15
N LEU A 438 0.25 -16.28 -14.35
CA LEU A 438 0.41 -16.23 -12.91
C LEU A 438 -0.74 -17.02 -12.27
N LEU A 439 -0.42 -18.10 -11.57
CA LEU A 439 -1.38 -18.93 -10.85
C LEU A 439 -1.22 -18.67 -9.34
N LYS A 440 -2.29 -18.22 -8.69
CA LYS A 440 -2.37 -18.06 -7.24
C LYS A 440 -3.35 -19.10 -6.68
N ASN A 441 -2.88 -19.95 -5.78
CA ASN A 441 -3.70 -20.87 -5.01
C ASN A 441 -3.83 -20.30 -3.59
N SER A 442 -5.05 -20.13 -3.10
CA SER A 442 -5.33 -19.56 -1.78
C SER A 442 -6.24 -20.51 -1.01
N LEU A 443 -5.89 -20.80 0.24
CA LEU A 443 -6.66 -21.63 1.13
C LEU A 443 -6.86 -20.89 2.45
N ASN A 444 -8.12 -20.57 2.76
CA ASN A 444 -8.51 -19.84 3.95
C ASN A 444 -9.30 -20.75 4.89
N PHE A 445 -8.96 -20.69 6.16
CA PHE A 445 -9.65 -21.36 7.26
C PHE A 445 -10.12 -20.34 8.28
N GLN A 446 -11.37 -20.44 8.70
CA GLN A 446 -11.93 -19.70 9.81
C GLN A 446 -12.64 -20.65 10.75
N ALA A 447 -12.42 -20.48 12.05
CA ALA A 447 -13.05 -21.32 13.07
C ALA A 447 -13.43 -20.48 14.30
N GLY A 448 -14.68 -20.62 14.72
CA GLY A 448 -15.27 -20.01 15.91
C GLY A 448 -16.52 -20.78 16.34
N GLY A 449 -17.16 -20.31 17.43
CA GLY A 449 -18.42 -20.85 17.92
C GLY A 449 -19.58 -20.56 16.94
N PHE A 450 -19.74 -19.29 16.60
CA PHE A 450 -20.75 -18.79 15.65
C PHE A 450 -20.48 -19.13 14.17
N TYR A 451 -19.21 -19.10 13.72
CA TYR A 451 -18.86 -19.20 12.30
C TYR A 451 -17.67 -20.13 12.05
N LYS A 452 -17.82 -20.98 11.03
CA LYS A 452 -16.75 -21.85 10.53
C LYS A 452 -16.71 -21.78 9.01
N SER A 453 -15.53 -21.68 8.42
CA SER A 453 -15.40 -21.63 6.97
C SER A 453 -14.10 -22.22 6.45
N ILE A 454 -14.20 -22.87 5.29
CA ILE A 454 -13.07 -23.30 4.49
C ILE A 454 -13.30 -22.76 3.08
N GLN A 455 -12.29 -22.09 2.53
CA GLN A 455 -12.37 -21.57 1.17
C GLN A 455 -11.08 -21.85 0.40
N LEU A 456 -11.22 -22.49 -0.76
CA LEU A 456 -10.15 -22.71 -1.72
C LEU A 456 -10.41 -21.81 -2.94
N ARG A 457 -9.44 -20.98 -3.30
CA ARG A 457 -9.46 -20.18 -4.54
C ARG A 457 -8.25 -20.50 -5.39
N THR A 458 -8.47 -20.75 -6.67
CA THR A 458 -7.39 -20.91 -7.65
C THR A 458 -7.59 -19.89 -8.75
N ARG A 459 -6.74 -18.86 -8.77
CA ARG A 459 -6.79 -17.71 -9.69
C ARG A 459 -5.68 -17.81 -10.72
N LEU A 460 -6.05 -17.92 -11.98
CA LEU A 460 -5.19 -17.86 -13.14
C LEU A 460 -5.28 -16.47 -13.76
N SER A 461 -4.24 -15.66 -13.57
CA SER A 461 -4.09 -14.34 -14.18
C SER A 461 -3.36 -14.45 -15.51
N LEU A 462 -3.96 -13.88 -16.56
CA LEU A 462 -3.46 -13.91 -17.93
C LEU A 462 -3.26 -12.47 -18.44
N PRO A 463 -2.19 -12.20 -19.20
CA PRO A 463 -1.86 -10.84 -19.62
C PRO A 463 -2.63 -10.39 -20.88
N ALA A 464 -3.37 -11.31 -21.51
CA ALA A 464 -4.18 -11.04 -22.69
C ALA A 464 -5.35 -10.07 -22.38
N LEU A 465 -5.85 -9.38 -23.41
CA LEU A 465 -7.00 -8.46 -23.33
C LEU A 465 -6.92 -7.38 -22.23
N GLY A 466 -5.72 -7.01 -21.78
CA GLY A 466 -5.55 -5.92 -20.81
C GLY A 466 -5.44 -6.35 -19.34
N GLN A 467 -5.14 -7.64 -19.09
CA GLN A 467 -5.16 -8.40 -17.82
C GLN A 467 -6.56 -8.93 -17.52
N PHE A 468 -6.83 -10.22 -17.72
CA PHE A 468 -8.04 -10.87 -17.22
C PHE A 468 -7.67 -12.08 -16.36
N PHE A 469 -8.57 -12.48 -15.48
CA PHE A 469 -8.36 -13.63 -14.59
C PHE A 469 -9.50 -14.61 -14.73
N ILE A 470 -9.18 -15.88 -14.57
CA ILE A 470 -10.14 -16.95 -14.33
C ILE A 470 -9.88 -17.47 -12.93
N GLU A 471 -10.89 -17.48 -12.08
CA GLU A 471 -10.77 -17.94 -10.70
C GLU A 471 -11.83 -18.99 -10.42
N SER A 472 -11.38 -20.16 -9.97
CA SER A 472 -12.28 -21.16 -9.37
C SER A 472 -12.34 -20.93 -7.86
N GLU A 473 -13.53 -21.06 -7.29
CA GLU A 473 -13.79 -20.82 -5.87
C GLU A 473 -14.62 -21.97 -5.30
N LEU A 474 -14.12 -22.61 -4.26
CA LEU A 474 -14.86 -23.55 -3.42
C LEU A 474 -15.01 -22.95 -2.04
N THR A 475 -16.23 -22.80 -1.56
CA THR A 475 -16.51 -22.23 -0.24
C THR A 475 -17.48 -23.10 0.52
N PHE A 476 -17.12 -23.43 1.76
CA PHE A 476 -17.99 -24.01 2.76
C PHE A 476 -18.11 -23.03 3.92
N ASN A 477 -19.33 -22.67 4.30
CA ASN A 477 -19.61 -21.87 5.48
C ASN A 477 -20.59 -22.63 6.38
N SER A 478 -20.43 -22.48 7.70
CA SER A 478 -21.38 -22.92 8.70
C SER A 478 -21.60 -21.78 9.69
N TRP A 479 -22.87 -21.46 9.94
CA TRP A 479 -23.31 -20.37 10.80
C TRP A 479 -24.27 -20.92 11.85
N ASP A 480 -24.05 -20.55 13.11
CA ASP A 480 -24.86 -20.98 14.25
C ASP A 480 -25.40 -19.73 14.98
N PHE A 481 -26.64 -19.36 14.70
CA PHE A 481 -27.31 -18.20 15.30
C PHE A 481 -27.95 -18.52 16.66
N LEU A 482 -28.00 -19.79 17.06
CA LEU A 482 -28.57 -20.25 18.32
C LEU A 482 -27.72 -19.80 19.53
N SER A 483 -26.41 -19.70 19.32
CA SER A 483 -25.40 -19.66 20.38
C SER A 483 -24.95 -18.24 20.79
N ALA A 484 -25.72 -17.20 20.48
CA ALA A 484 -25.32 -15.81 20.65
C ALA A 484 -25.56 -15.25 22.06
N ASP A 485 -25.14 -15.97 23.10
CA ASP A 485 -25.14 -15.43 24.47
C ASP A 485 -24.25 -14.18 24.56
N ASP A 486 -24.79 -13.09 25.09
CA ASP A 486 -24.07 -11.85 25.37
C ASP A 486 -23.75 -11.75 26.86
N ILE A 487 -22.49 -11.48 27.19
CA ILE A 487 -22.00 -11.32 28.56
C ILE A 487 -22.55 -10.01 29.19
N LEU A 488 -22.92 -9.02 28.37
CA LEU A 488 -23.27 -7.67 28.81
C LEU A 488 -24.78 -7.36 28.76
N SER A 489 -25.58 -8.17 28.05
CA SER A 489 -27.03 -7.96 27.91
C SER A 489 -27.79 -9.28 27.91
N THR A 490 -28.73 -9.45 28.85
CA THR A 490 -29.54 -10.66 29.01
C THR A 490 -30.87 -10.63 28.24
N SER A 491 -31.09 -9.66 27.35
CA SER A 491 -32.42 -9.38 26.76
C SER A 491 -32.60 -9.83 25.31
N GLN A 492 -31.68 -10.61 24.73
CA GLN A 492 -31.82 -11.11 23.36
C GLN A 492 -32.48 -12.50 23.38
N SER A 493 -33.56 -12.67 22.61
CA SER A 493 -34.12 -14.01 22.36
C SER A 493 -33.28 -14.68 21.26
N PRO A 494 -32.68 -15.86 21.50
CA PRO A 494 -31.83 -16.48 20.49
C PRO A 494 -32.67 -16.92 19.28
N THR A 495 -32.25 -16.52 18.08
CA THR A 495 -32.83 -17.06 16.85
C THR A 495 -32.32 -18.48 16.62
N VAL A 496 -33.22 -19.46 16.67
CA VAL A 496 -32.88 -20.86 16.40
C VAL A 496 -32.69 -21.04 14.88
N LEU A 497 -31.46 -20.82 14.39
CA LEU A 497 -31.07 -20.98 12.99
C LEU A 497 -29.64 -21.54 12.88
N ASP A 498 -29.52 -22.71 12.26
CA ASP A 498 -28.26 -23.34 11.84
C ASP A 498 -28.21 -23.38 10.31
N ARG A 499 -27.16 -22.82 9.71
CA ARG A 499 -27.01 -22.69 8.27
C ARG A 499 -25.69 -23.26 7.79
N ILE A 500 -25.77 -24.06 6.72
CA ILE A 500 -24.61 -24.54 5.98
C ILE A 500 -24.72 -24.06 4.53
N ASP A 501 -23.74 -23.28 4.08
CA ASP A 501 -23.64 -22.81 2.70
C ASP A 501 -22.49 -23.51 1.99
N ARG A 502 -22.75 -24.06 0.80
CA ARG A 502 -21.73 -24.62 -0.09
C ARG A 502 -21.80 -23.91 -1.43
N LYS A 503 -20.65 -23.50 -1.96
CA LYS A 503 -20.52 -22.83 -3.25
C LYS A 503 -19.35 -23.38 -4.05
N TYR A 504 -19.62 -23.67 -5.32
CA TYR A 504 -18.64 -24.07 -6.31
C TYR A 504 -18.76 -23.09 -7.48
N GLY A 505 -17.86 -22.12 -7.53
CA GLY A 505 -17.92 -20.97 -8.42
C GLY A 505 -16.79 -20.92 -9.44
N LEU A 506 -17.07 -20.30 -10.57
CA LEU A 506 -16.12 -19.87 -11.58
C LEU A 506 -16.33 -18.38 -11.86
N ASN A 507 -15.29 -17.60 -11.65
CA ASN A 507 -15.26 -16.14 -11.84
C ASN A 507 -14.35 -15.81 -13.02
N ILE A 508 -14.82 -14.96 -13.93
CA ILE A 508 -14.03 -14.40 -15.03
C ILE A 508 -14.01 -12.88 -14.89
N GLY A 509 -12.85 -12.32 -14.55
CA GLY A 509 -12.71 -10.91 -14.20
C GLY A 509 -11.91 -10.09 -15.20
N PHE A 510 -12.38 -8.88 -15.49
CA PHE A 510 -11.79 -7.93 -16.43
C PHE A 510 -11.67 -6.51 -15.81
N PRO A 511 -10.61 -5.75 -16.11
CA PRO A 511 -10.44 -4.38 -15.68
C PRO A 511 -11.28 -3.44 -16.53
N LEU A 512 -12.05 -2.57 -15.88
CA LEU A 512 -12.75 -1.45 -16.49
C LEU A 512 -12.01 -0.14 -16.19
N GLY A 513 -11.02 0.17 -17.03
CA GLY A 513 -10.09 1.27 -16.79
C GLY A 513 -9.14 0.96 -15.63
N ALA A 514 -8.71 1.99 -14.88
CA ALA A 514 -7.83 1.81 -13.72
C ALA A 514 -8.58 1.55 -12.41
N LYS A 515 -9.84 1.98 -12.32
CA LYS A 515 -10.55 2.13 -11.04
C LYS A 515 -11.63 1.07 -10.81
N PHE A 516 -12.15 0.45 -11.86
CA PHE A 516 -13.25 -0.51 -11.77
C PHE A 516 -12.81 -1.89 -12.26
N ARG A 517 -13.50 -2.90 -11.75
CA ARG A 517 -13.41 -4.29 -12.20
C ARG A 517 -14.82 -4.78 -12.53
N ALA A 518 -14.94 -5.59 -13.57
CA ALA A 518 -16.13 -6.38 -13.87
C ALA A 518 -15.81 -7.87 -13.68
N VAL A 519 -16.72 -8.62 -13.08
CA VAL A 519 -16.59 -10.07 -12.86
C VAL A 519 -17.87 -10.75 -13.31
N LEU A 520 -17.75 -11.66 -14.28
CA LEU A 520 -18.80 -12.62 -14.62
C LEU A 520 -18.63 -13.81 -13.68
N ASN A 521 -19.67 -14.21 -12.97
CA ASN A 521 -19.64 -15.37 -12.07
C ASN A 521 -20.70 -16.39 -12.45
N GLY A 522 -20.34 -17.66 -12.44
CA GLY A 522 -21.26 -18.79 -12.48
C GLY A 522 -20.96 -19.71 -11.30
N ALA A 523 -21.97 -20.10 -10.54
CA ALA A 523 -21.77 -20.94 -9.37
C ALA A 523 -22.89 -21.97 -9.22
N TRP A 524 -22.52 -23.19 -8.83
CA TRP A 524 -23.45 -24.12 -8.19
C TRP A 524 -23.47 -23.84 -6.69
N ILE A 525 -24.67 -23.81 -6.14
CA ILE A 525 -24.91 -23.55 -4.73
C ILE A 525 -25.71 -24.69 -4.11
N ASN A 526 -25.40 -24.98 -2.86
CA ASN A 526 -26.14 -25.93 -2.05
C ASN A 526 -26.20 -25.38 -0.62
N ASN A 527 -27.37 -24.92 -0.21
CA ASN A 527 -27.61 -24.39 1.12
C ASN A 527 -28.52 -25.33 1.88
N GLN A 528 -28.26 -25.43 3.18
CA GLN A 528 -29.10 -26.16 4.11
C GLN A 528 -29.32 -25.30 5.34
N ASP A 529 -30.57 -24.95 5.57
CA ASP A 529 -31.02 -24.19 6.72
C ASP A 529 -31.84 -25.11 7.64
N LYS A 530 -31.59 -25.02 8.95
CA LYS A 530 -32.45 -25.59 9.98
C LYS A 530 -32.92 -24.48 10.89
N PHE A 531 -34.23 -24.33 11.05
CA PHE A 531 -34.77 -23.23 11.82
C PHE A 531 -36.04 -23.60 12.58
N SER A 532 -36.39 -22.77 13.56
CA SER A 532 -37.71 -22.77 14.20
C SER A 532 -38.56 -21.63 13.64
N ASN A 533 -39.86 -21.85 13.48
CA ASN A 533 -40.80 -20.78 13.10
C ASN A 533 -41.21 -19.89 14.28
N PHE A 534 -41.00 -20.36 15.51
CA PHE A 534 -41.38 -19.67 16.73
C PHE A 534 -40.20 -19.53 17.70
N ASN A 535 -40.23 -18.48 18.52
CA ASN A 535 -39.18 -18.18 19.50
C ASN A 535 -39.27 -19.04 20.78
N ASN A 536 -40.40 -19.71 21.00
CA ASN A 536 -40.62 -20.60 22.14
C ASN A 536 -40.31 -22.06 21.72
N PHE A 537 -39.03 -22.41 21.65
CA PHE A 537 -38.58 -23.74 21.25
C PHE A 537 -38.28 -24.61 22.49
N THR A 538 -38.79 -25.85 22.51
CA THR A 538 -38.52 -26.82 23.58
C THR A 538 -37.56 -27.92 23.11
N SER A 539 -36.89 -28.63 24.03
CA SER A 539 -35.93 -29.69 23.68
C SER A 539 -36.56 -30.90 22.98
N THR A 540 -37.88 -31.02 22.98
CA THR A 540 -38.64 -32.06 22.28
C THR A 540 -39.02 -31.67 20.86
N ASP A 541 -38.86 -30.40 20.50
CA ASP A 541 -39.22 -29.90 19.17
C ASP A 541 -38.16 -30.28 18.12
N THR A 542 -38.61 -30.56 16.91
CA THR A 542 -37.75 -30.84 15.76
C THR A 542 -37.76 -29.64 14.82
N LEU A 543 -36.58 -29.18 14.40
CA LEU A 543 -36.42 -28.03 13.50
C LEU A 543 -36.89 -28.33 12.07
N ASP A 544 -37.48 -27.31 11.44
CA ASP A 544 -37.75 -27.28 10.02
C ASP A 544 -36.43 -27.36 9.26
N ARG A 545 -36.45 -27.99 8.09
CA ARG A 545 -35.25 -28.16 7.26
C ARG A 545 -35.53 -27.71 5.84
N LEU A 546 -34.81 -26.68 5.39
CA LEU A 546 -34.87 -26.15 4.04
C LEU A 546 -33.55 -26.46 3.33
N LYS A 547 -33.64 -26.99 2.12
CA LYS A 547 -32.48 -27.21 1.26
C LYS A 547 -32.71 -26.48 -0.06
N LEU A 548 -31.73 -25.67 -0.45
CA LEU A 548 -31.72 -24.97 -1.74
C LEU A 548 -30.54 -25.48 -2.57
N ASP A 549 -30.81 -25.95 -3.78
CA ASP A 549 -29.79 -26.49 -4.69
C ASP A 549 -29.97 -25.92 -6.09
N GLY A 550 -28.91 -25.41 -6.71
CA GLY A 550 -29.03 -24.95 -8.08
C GLY A 550 -27.90 -24.07 -8.56
N LEU A 551 -28.19 -23.28 -9.58
CA LEU A 551 -27.22 -22.45 -10.28
C LEU A 551 -27.51 -20.97 -10.06
N ARG A 552 -26.43 -20.20 -9.94
CA ARG A 552 -26.43 -18.74 -9.94
C ARG A 552 -25.48 -18.26 -11.03
N PHE A 553 -25.95 -17.32 -11.83
CA PHE A 553 -25.12 -16.58 -12.79
C PHE A 553 -25.19 -15.10 -12.48
N GLY A 554 -24.09 -14.38 -12.60
CA GLY A 554 -24.10 -12.95 -12.30
C GLY A 554 -23.00 -12.15 -12.98
N LEU A 555 -23.20 -10.83 -12.92
CA LEU A 555 -22.25 -9.80 -13.33
C LEU A 555 -22.08 -8.82 -12.16
N ILE A 556 -20.85 -8.69 -11.68
CA ILE A 556 -20.47 -7.75 -10.63
C ILE A 556 -19.60 -6.66 -11.24
N VAL A 557 -19.90 -5.40 -10.98
CA VAL A 557 -19.05 -4.25 -11.30
C VAL A 557 -18.72 -3.53 -10.00
N ASP A 558 -17.43 -3.45 -9.65
CA ASP A 558 -17.00 -2.92 -8.37
C ASP A 558 -15.77 -2.00 -8.45
N ARG A 559 -15.68 -1.09 -7.47
CA ARG A 559 -14.48 -0.32 -7.13
C ARG A 559 -14.43 -0.06 -5.63
N ASN A 560 -13.23 -0.06 -5.05
CA ASN A 560 -13.06 0.27 -3.63
C ASN A 560 -11.68 0.88 -3.35
N ASN A 561 -11.66 2.13 -2.87
CA ASN A 561 -10.47 2.82 -2.39
C ASN A 561 -10.60 3.33 -0.93
N LEU A 562 -11.45 2.68 -0.13
CA LEU A 562 -11.52 2.93 1.30
C LEU A 562 -10.17 2.64 1.97
N ASN A 563 -9.82 3.45 2.96
CA ASN A 563 -8.52 3.42 3.60
C ASN A 563 -8.33 2.27 4.62
N TYR A 564 -9.41 1.68 5.12
CA TYR A 564 -9.37 0.56 6.07
C TYR A 564 -10.32 -0.57 5.67
N LYS A 565 -9.95 -1.82 6.02
CA LYS A 565 -10.79 -3.02 5.81
C LYS A 565 -12.13 -2.94 6.55
N GLN A 566 -12.10 -2.37 7.75
CA GLN A 566 -13.24 -2.10 8.61
C GLN A 566 -13.07 -0.71 9.22
N TYR A 567 -14.19 -0.05 9.55
CA TYR A 567 -14.22 1.31 10.10
C TYR A 567 -13.47 2.35 9.25
N PRO A 568 -13.70 2.40 7.92
CA PRO A 568 -13.11 3.44 7.08
C PRO A 568 -13.49 4.84 7.57
N ASN A 569 -12.61 5.80 7.32
CA ASN A 569 -12.87 7.22 7.58
C ASN A 569 -12.47 8.12 6.40
N GLU A 570 -12.07 7.52 5.29
CA GLU A 570 -11.75 8.20 4.03
C GLU A 570 -11.93 7.24 2.85
N GLY A 571 -12.27 7.77 1.69
CA GLY A 571 -12.38 7.02 0.44
C GLY A 571 -13.82 6.76 0.02
N LYS A 572 -13.99 5.88 -0.96
CA LYS A 572 -15.29 5.52 -1.54
C LYS A 572 -15.30 4.08 -2.05
N SER A 573 -16.48 3.48 -2.00
CA SER A 573 -16.75 2.16 -2.55
C SER A 573 -18.03 2.21 -3.37
N PHE A 574 -18.05 1.43 -4.44
CA PHE A 574 -19.23 1.21 -5.27
C PHE A 574 -19.23 -0.24 -5.71
N LYS A 575 -20.35 -0.91 -5.56
CA LYS A 575 -20.57 -2.27 -6.02
C LYS A 575 -21.96 -2.37 -6.62
N MET A 576 -22.05 -2.92 -7.82
CA MET A 576 -23.31 -3.27 -8.46
C MET A 576 -23.25 -4.74 -8.87
N ALA A 577 -24.31 -5.48 -8.62
CA ALA A 577 -24.43 -6.89 -8.99
C ALA A 577 -25.78 -7.13 -9.66
N ILE A 578 -25.76 -7.87 -10.76
CA ILE A 578 -26.94 -8.43 -11.40
C ILE A 578 -26.79 -9.94 -11.32
N ASP A 579 -27.76 -10.62 -10.73
CA ASP A 579 -27.78 -12.07 -10.56
C ASP A 579 -29.03 -12.67 -11.22
N PHE A 580 -28.88 -13.87 -11.76
CA PHE A 580 -29.95 -14.78 -12.15
C PHE A 580 -29.79 -16.08 -11.37
N PHE A 581 -30.90 -16.57 -10.83
CA PHE A 581 -30.97 -17.78 -10.02
C PHE A 581 -31.90 -18.80 -10.67
N ASN A 582 -31.50 -20.06 -10.63
CA ASN A 582 -32.32 -21.21 -10.98
C ASN A 582 -32.08 -22.30 -9.93
N ILE A 583 -32.96 -22.38 -8.95
CA ILE A 583 -32.76 -23.11 -7.70
C ILE A 583 -33.98 -23.98 -7.41
N SER A 584 -33.72 -25.21 -7.03
CA SER A 584 -34.71 -26.13 -6.48
C SER A 584 -34.74 -26.01 -4.97
N GLU A 585 -35.94 -25.85 -4.43
CA GLU A 585 -36.27 -25.87 -3.02
C GLU A 585 -36.76 -27.27 -2.63
N GLU A 586 -36.22 -27.80 -1.54
CA GLU A 586 -36.72 -29.00 -0.85
C GLU A 586 -36.94 -28.64 0.62
N TYR A 587 -38.20 -28.60 1.03
CA TYR A 587 -38.59 -28.19 2.37
C TYR A 587 -39.24 -29.34 3.12
N ARG A 588 -38.76 -29.61 4.34
CA ARG A 588 -39.29 -30.63 5.25
C ARG A 588 -39.69 -29.97 6.57
N PRO A 589 -40.97 -30.07 6.97
CA PRO A 589 -41.47 -29.42 8.18
C PRO A 589 -40.92 -30.07 9.45
N GLY A 590 -40.71 -29.24 10.47
CA GLY A 590 -40.45 -29.64 11.84
C GLY A 590 -41.73 -29.82 12.66
N SER A 591 -41.60 -29.94 13.98
CA SER A 591 -42.76 -30.08 14.90
C SER A 591 -43.49 -28.76 15.12
N THR A 592 -42.82 -27.64 14.80
CA THR A 592 -43.31 -26.27 14.95
C THR A 592 -43.88 -25.70 13.65
N SER A 593 -44.14 -26.55 12.66
CA SER A 593 -44.50 -26.12 11.31
C SER A 593 -45.91 -26.55 10.94
N GLU A 594 -46.68 -25.62 10.38
CA GLU A 594 -48.01 -25.87 9.83
C GLU A 594 -47.97 -26.09 8.31
N SER A 595 -46.85 -25.74 7.65
CA SER A 595 -46.66 -25.92 6.21
C SER A 595 -46.29 -27.38 5.86
N PRO A 596 -46.87 -27.97 4.81
CA PRO A 596 -46.55 -29.33 4.39
C PRO A 596 -45.14 -29.46 3.79
N GLU A 597 -44.63 -30.69 3.72
CA GLU A 597 -43.45 -31.02 2.91
C GLU A 597 -43.71 -30.67 1.45
N GLN A 598 -42.80 -29.92 0.83
CA GLN A 598 -42.95 -29.47 -0.55
C GLN A 598 -41.60 -29.29 -1.24
N SER A 599 -41.63 -29.34 -2.57
CA SER A 599 -40.48 -29.07 -3.41
C SER A 599 -40.90 -28.23 -4.60
N ASN A 600 -40.17 -27.14 -4.83
CA ASN A 600 -40.51 -26.12 -5.81
C ASN A 600 -39.25 -25.69 -6.57
N ASP A 601 -39.39 -25.40 -7.86
CA ASP A 601 -38.30 -24.82 -8.64
C ASP A 601 -38.53 -23.31 -8.80
N HIS A 602 -37.50 -22.53 -8.47
CA HIS A 602 -37.54 -21.08 -8.41
C HIS A 602 -36.55 -20.49 -9.40
N GLN A 603 -37.03 -19.52 -10.18
CA GLN A 603 -36.19 -18.71 -11.06
C GLN A 603 -36.45 -17.23 -10.82
N TRP A 604 -35.38 -16.48 -10.60
CA TRP A 604 -35.51 -15.04 -10.38
C TRP A 604 -34.24 -14.28 -10.75
N PHE A 605 -34.41 -12.98 -10.91
CA PHE A 605 -33.37 -11.99 -11.09
C PHE A 605 -33.25 -11.12 -9.85
N ARG A 606 -32.03 -10.64 -9.60
CA ARG A 606 -31.75 -9.66 -8.55
C ARG A 606 -30.77 -8.63 -9.04
N LEU A 607 -31.10 -7.36 -8.84
CA LEU A 607 -30.20 -6.22 -8.98
C LEU A 607 -29.89 -5.69 -7.58
N ARG A 608 -28.61 -5.58 -7.25
CA ARG A 608 -28.12 -4.95 -6.02
C ARG A 608 -27.14 -3.84 -6.36
N ALA A 609 -27.27 -2.70 -5.70
CA ALA A 609 -26.32 -1.60 -5.82
C ALA A 609 -26.02 -1.01 -4.44
N ASP A 610 -24.73 -0.88 -4.12
CA ASP A 610 -24.22 -0.31 -2.88
C ASP A 610 -23.21 0.80 -3.21
N LEU A 611 -23.36 1.97 -2.59
CA LEU A 611 -22.50 3.13 -2.73
C LEU A 611 -22.19 3.70 -1.34
N GLU A 612 -20.92 3.95 -1.07
CA GLU A 612 -20.49 4.63 0.15
C GLU A 612 -19.32 5.57 -0.11
N GLN A 613 -19.28 6.65 0.66
CA GLN A 613 -18.21 7.65 0.58
C GLN A 613 -17.96 8.29 1.93
N TYR A 614 -16.68 8.52 2.23
CA TYR A 614 -16.19 9.30 3.36
C TYR A 614 -15.37 10.49 2.86
N ILE A 615 -15.66 11.67 3.40
CA ILE A 615 -15.01 12.93 3.07
C ILE A 615 -14.39 13.47 4.35
N ARG A 616 -13.06 13.47 4.40
CA ARG A 616 -12.28 13.91 5.56
C ARG A 616 -11.90 15.40 5.45
N LYS A 617 -12.17 16.15 6.52
CA LYS A 617 -11.75 17.55 6.71
C LYS A 617 -11.11 17.68 8.10
N GLY A 618 -9.78 17.60 8.16
CA GLY A 618 -9.02 17.65 9.41
C GLY A 618 -9.32 16.43 10.32
N LYS A 619 -9.79 16.70 11.55
CA LYS A 619 -10.16 15.68 12.54
C LYS A 619 -11.57 15.12 12.35
N TYR A 620 -12.35 15.67 11.44
CA TYR A 620 -13.73 15.24 11.18
C TYR A 620 -13.83 14.58 9.81
N SER A 621 -14.57 13.47 9.74
CA SER A 621 -14.95 12.84 8.49
C SER A 621 -16.45 12.60 8.49
N THR A 622 -17.11 13.00 7.42
CA THR A 622 -18.54 12.77 7.21
C THR A 622 -18.73 11.93 5.95
N GLY A 623 -19.78 11.14 5.91
CA GLY A 623 -20.02 10.21 4.83
C GLY A 623 -21.47 9.80 4.73
N TYR A 624 -21.76 9.12 3.63
CA TYR A 624 -23.07 8.56 3.37
C TYR A 624 -22.94 7.12 2.87
N TYR A 625 -24.03 6.38 3.05
CA TYR A 625 -24.27 5.07 2.48
C TYR A 625 -25.60 5.12 1.71
N LEU A 626 -25.64 4.55 0.52
CA LEU A 626 -26.84 4.33 -0.26
C LEU A 626 -26.81 2.90 -0.77
N GLY A 627 -27.86 2.14 -0.51
CA GLY A 627 -27.98 0.75 -0.94
C GLY A 627 -29.39 0.46 -1.44
N GLY A 628 -29.51 -0.44 -2.41
CA GLY A 628 -30.81 -0.88 -2.90
C GLY A 628 -30.75 -2.28 -3.49
N VAL A 629 -31.83 -3.02 -3.30
CA VAL A 629 -32.04 -4.34 -3.90
C VAL A 629 -33.39 -4.32 -4.60
N PHE A 630 -33.41 -4.78 -5.84
CA PHE A 630 -34.61 -5.02 -6.63
C PHE A 630 -34.59 -6.46 -7.13
N SER A 631 -35.64 -7.22 -6.85
CA SER A 631 -35.72 -8.64 -7.18
C SER A 631 -37.15 -9.08 -7.44
N ASN A 632 -37.33 -10.03 -8.36
CA ASN A 632 -38.59 -10.75 -8.51
C ASN A 632 -38.52 -12.13 -7.83
N GLN A 633 -37.75 -12.24 -6.75
CA GLN A 633 -37.62 -13.47 -5.97
C GLN A 633 -39.00 -13.94 -5.48
N PRO A 634 -39.38 -15.20 -5.76
CA PRO A 634 -40.63 -15.75 -5.24
C PRO A 634 -40.52 -15.99 -3.74
N PHE A 635 -41.67 -16.11 -3.08
CA PHE A 635 -41.72 -16.59 -1.71
C PHE A 635 -41.42 -18.10 -1.66
N PHE A 636 -40.79 -18.52 -0.57
CA PHE A 636 -40.47 -19.91 -0.29
C PHE A 636 -41.53 -20.55 0.61
N SER A 637 -41.33 -21.82 0.95
CA SER A 637 -42.30 -22.68 1.60
C SER A 637 -43.04 -22.09 2.79
N ASN A 638 -42.38 -21.21 3.55
CA ASN A 638 -42.97 -20.44 4.64
C ASN A 638 -42.24 -19.09 4.84
N ARG A 639 -42.73 -18.30 5.80
CA ARG A 639 -42.15 -16.99 6.16
C ARG A 639 -40.66 -17.08 6.54
N MET A 640 -40.27 -18.02 7.40
CA MET A 640 -38.89 -18.12 7.89
C MET A 640 -37.93 -18.58 6.78
N ALA A 641 -38.35 -19.54 5.94
CA ALA A 641 -37.63 -19.97 4.74
C ALA A 641 -37.34 -18.79 3.80
N THR A 642 -38.35 -17.95 3.59
CA THR A 642 -38.26 -16.73 2.78
C THR A 642 -37.28 -15.73 3.40
N LEU A 643 -37.49 -15.32 4.66
CA LEU A 643 -36.66 -14.32 5.34
C LEU A 643 -35.19 -14.73 5.42
N THR A 644 -34.94 -16.01 5.68
CA THR A 644 -33.60 -16.59 5.83
C THR A 644 -32.78 -16.46 4.54
N ASN A 645 -33.46 -16.45 3.39
CA ASN A 645 -32.85 -16.35 2.06
C ASN A 645 -33.11 -15.02 1.34
N ALA A 646 -33.83 -14.10 1.97
CA ALA A 646 -34.01 -12.73 1.50
C ALA A 646 -32.71 -11.91 1.66
N SER A 647 -32.59 -10.86 0.85
CA SER A 647 -31.47 -9.92 0.94
C SER A 647 -31.58 -9.09 2.22
N ALA A 648 -30.45 -8.78 2.86
CA ALA A 648 -30.41 -8.07 4.15
C ALA A 648 -29.57 -6.79 4.09
N LEU A 649 -29.99 -5.76 4.82
CA LEU A 649 -29.16 -4.59 5.13
C LEU A 649 -28.34 -4.85 6.40
N GLN A 650 -27.03 -4.98 6.26
CA GLN A 650 -26.11 -5.23 7.39
C GLN A 650 -24.93 -4.25 7.37
N PRO A 651 -25.16 -2.95 7.69
CA PRO A 651 -24.16 -1.92 7.49
C PRO A 651 -23.19 -1.80 8.68
N LEU A 652 -23.53 -2.42 9.81
CA LEU A 652 -22.76 -2.45 11.05
C LEU A 652 -22.04 -3.80 11.19
N GLN A 653 -20.89 -3.82 11.89
CA GLN A 653 -20.17 -5.08 12.10
C GLN A 653 -20.99 -6.06 12.94
N ASP A 654 -21.73 -5.54 13.92
CA ASP A 654 -22.61 -6.32 14.78
C ASP A 654 -23.78 -6.94 14.01
N SER A 655 -24.38 -6.20 13.05
CA SER A 655 -25.56 -6.71 12.31
C SER A 655 -25.26 -7.84 11.34
N GLN A 656 -24.00 -8.07 10.96
CA GLN A 656 -23.61 -9.25 10.19
C GLN A 656 -23.72 -10.55 11.01
N THR A 657 -23.72 -10.42 12.34
CA THR A 657 -23.78 -11.53 13.31
C THR A 657 -25.15 -11.66 13.99
N LEU A 658 -26.15 -10.96 13.47
CA LEU A 658 -27.52 -10.96 13.98
C LEU A 658 -28.50 -11.34 12.86
N PHE A 659 -29.58 -12.00 13.24
CA PHE A 659 -30.71 -12.27 12.34
C PHE A 659 -31.78 -11.20 12.50
N LEU A 660 -31.54 -10.03 11.90
CA LEU A 660 -32.49 -8.90 11.95
C LEU A 660 -33.61 -9.13 10.91
N GLN A 661 -34.83 -9.42 11.37
CA GLN A 661 -35.97 -9.74 10.52
C GLN A 661 -36.49 -8.52 9.77
N ASN A 662 -36.57 -7.36 10.43
CA ASN A 662 -37.10 -6.12 9.86
C ASN A 662 -36.18 -5.47 8.81
N PHE A 663 -34.92 -5.92 8.73
CA PHE A 663 -33.90 -5.40 7.79
C PHE A 663 -33.68 -6.32 6.59
N ARG A 664 -34.67 -7.16 6.27
CA ARG A 664 -34.65 -8.14 5.17
C ARG A 664 -35.82 -7.93 4.23
N GLY A 665 -35.61 -8.21 2.95
CA GLY A 665 -36.66 -8.16 1.92
C GLY A 665 -36.13 -8.49 0.53
N HIS A 666 -37.03 -8.77 -0.42
CA HIS A 666 -36.62 -8.97 -1.83
C HIS A 666 -36.40 -7.63 -2.53
N ASN A 667 -37.20 -6.63 -2.16
CA ASN A 667 -37.14 -5.27 -2.69
C ASN A 667 -37.01 -4.23 -1.57
N PHE A 668 -35.91 -3.47 -1.55
CA PHE A 668 -35.73 -2.40 -0.57
C PHE A 668 -34.80 -1.29 -1.05
N LEU A 669 -34.95 -0.11 -0.43
CA LEU A 669 -33.98 0.97 -0.45
C LEU A 669 -33.43 1.21 0.95
N SER A 670 -32.18 1.67 1.01
CA SER A 670 -31.50 1.98 2.25
C SER A 670 -30.59 3.19 2.07
N ALA A 671 -30.50 4.00 3.12
CA ALA A 671 -29.65 5.17 3.16
C ALA A 671 -29.06 5.32 4.56
N GLY A 672 -27.86 5.88 4.67
CA GLY A 672 -27.24 6.14 5.97
C GLY A 672 -26.33 7.34 5.97
N ILE A 673 -26.20 7.96 7.14
CA ILE A 673 -25.29 9.07 7.42
C ILE A 673 -24.25 8.56 8.41
N ARG A 674 -22.99 8.90 8.16
CA ARG A 674 -21.85 8.41 8.93
C ARG A 674 -20.98 9.57 9.35
N ASN A 675 -20.72 9.68 10.64
CA ASN A 675 -19.90 10.74 11.20
C ASN A 675 -18.78 10.13 12.03
N VAL A 676 -17.55 10.58 11.78
CA VAL A 676 -16.34 10.08 12.42
C VAL A 676 -15.52 11.27 12.93
N PHE A 677 -15.22 11.27 14.22
CA PHE A 677 -14.44 12.29 14.91
C PHE A 677 -13.14 11.66 15.40
N SER A 678 -12.01 12.01 14.78
CA SER A 678 -10.69 11.57 15.23
C SER A 678 -10.24 12.36 16.47
N ILE A 679 -10.45 11.76 17.65
CA ILE A 679 -10.03 12.30 18.95
C ILE A 679 -8.50 12.38 19.01
N ARG A 680 -7.83 11.29 18.57
CA ARG A 680 -6.38 11.18 18.39
C ARG A 680 -6.09 10.49 17.05
N SER A 681 -4.84 10.48 16.60
CA SER A 681 -4.44 9.90 15.30
C SER A 681 -4.91 8.44 15.08
N LYS A 682 -5.04 7.66 16.16
CA LYS A 682 -5.48 6.25 16.14
C LYS A 682 -6.80 5.99 16.88
N LEU A 683 -7.49 7.02 17.39
CA LEU A 683 -8.72 6.86 18.15
C LEU A 683 -9.83 7.71 17.55
N ASP A 684 -10.86 7.05 17.06
CA ASP A 684 -12.03 7.68 16.45
C ASP A 684 -13.28 7.43 17.31
N PHE A 685 -14.10 8.47 17.48
CA PHE A 685 -15.50 8.34 17.88
C PHE A 685 -16.37 8.31 16.62
N ARG A 686 -17.31 7.38 16.54
CA ARG A 686 -18.16 7.14 15.37
C ARG A 686 -19.61 7.20 15.79
N ALA A 687 -20.42 7.90 15.00
CA ALA A 687 -21.87 7.97 15.13
C ALA A 687 -22.48 7.81 13.74
N GLU A 688 -23.22 6.72 13.53
CA GLU A 688 -23.82 6.38 12.24
C GLU A 688 -25.28 5.99 12.42
N VAL A 689 -26.12 6.37 11.46
CA VAL A 689 -27.55 6.05 11.43
C VAL A 689 -27.91 5.61 10.02
N TYR A 690 -28.73 4.57 9.91
CA TYR A 690 -29.20 3.98 8.67
C TYR A 690 -30.71 3.82 8.72
N ALA A 691 -31.35 4.08 7.59
CA ALA A 691 -32.75 3.83 7.33
C ALA A 691 -32.88 2.70 6.30
N PHE A 692 -33.82 1.80 6.55
CA PHE A 692 -34.23 0.72 5.67
C PHE A 692 -35.71 0.88 5.34
N LYS A 693 -36.05 0.79 4.06
CA LYS A 693 -37.42 0.82 3.58
C LYS A 693 -37.63 -0.35 2.63
N GLY A 694 -38.32 -1.38 3.11
CA GLY A 694 -38.82 -2.47 2.29
C GLY A 694 -40.04 -2.04 1.49
N PHE A 695 -40.26 -2.66 0.33
CA PHE A 695 -41.46 -2.46 -0.49
C PHE A 695 -42.46 -3.62 -0.38
N GLU A 696 -42.14 -4.58 0.48
CA GLU A 696 -42.90 -5.80 0.74
C GLU A 696 -43.07 -5.93 2.25
N SER A 697 -44.26 -6.37 2.68
CA SER A 697 -44.52 -6.72 4.07
C SER A 697 -44.66 -8.23 4.18
N LEU A 698 -43.92 -8.84 5.10
CA LEU A 698 -43.98 -10.28 5.42
C LEU A 698 -44.69 -10.47 6.77
N GLU A 699 -45.87 -9.86 6.90
CA GLU A 699 -46.64 -9.74 8.15
C GLU A 699 -47.49 -10.97 8.48
N ASP A 700 -47.91 -11.78 7.50
CA ASP A 700 -48.76 -12.96 7.72
C ASP A 700 -47.96 -14.28 7.55
N PRO A 701 -47.99 -15.22 8.52
CA PRO A 701 -47.35 -16.54 8.40
C PRO A 701 -47.81 -17.39 7.21
N GLU A 702 -49.03 -17.18 6.69
CA GLU A 702 -49.64 -18.03 5.66
C GLU A 702 -50.12 -17.28 4.39
N ASN A 703 -50.45 -15.98 4.47
CA ASN A 703 -50.83 -15.20 3.29
C ASN A 703 -49.65 -14.41 2.71
N PHE A 704 -49.16 -14.86 1.56
CA PHE A 704 -48.13 -14.18 0.78
C PHE A 704 -48.65 -12.97 -0.02
N GLU A 705 -49.85 -12.47 0.25
CA GLU A 705 -50.41 -11.27 -0.40
C GLU A 705 -50.40 -10.06 0.54
N VAL A 706 -49.68 -9.01 0.11
CA VAL A 706 -50.18 -7.68 -0.27
C VAL A 706 -49.05 -6.65 -0.11
N PHE A 707 -48.93 -5.76 -1.10
CA PHE A 707 -48.10 -4.55 -1.10
C PHE A 707 -48.01 -3.92 0.29
N GLY A 708 -46.78 -3.84 0.83
CA GLY A 708 -46.55 -3.36 2.18
C GLY A 708 -47.05 -1.92 2.37
N ASP A 709 -47.40 -1.60 3.61
CA ASP A 709 -47.61 -0.23 4.08
C ASP A 709 -46.37 0.61 3.73
N PHE A 710 -46.46 1.43 2.68
CA PHE A 710 -45.34 2.19 2.11
C PHE A 710 -44.77 3.22 3.10
N ASP A 711 -45.33 3.35 4.30
CA ASP A 711 -44.96 4.36 5.29
C ASP A 711 -43.95 3.85 6.34
N LYS A 712 -43.76 2.53 6.52
CA LYS A 712 -42.83 2.01 7.55
C LYS A 712 -41.36 2.11 7.10
N VAL A 713 -40.54 2.74 7.95
CA VAL A 713 -39.08 2.87 7.78
C VAL A 713 -38.41 2.38 9.06
N PHE A 714 -37.56 1.37 8.93
CA PHE A 714 -36.82 0.81 10.06
C PHE A 714 -35.46 1.49 10.21
N LEU A 715 -35.10 1.85 11.44
CA LEU A 715 -33.85 2.56 11.74
C LEU A 715 -32.84 1.66 12.45
N SER A 716 -31.58 1.73 12.04
CA SER A 716 -30.46 1.19 12.80
C SER A 716 -29.40 2.26 13.05
N GLY A 717 -28.70 2.16 14.17
CA GLY A 717 -27.71 3.16 14.55
C GLY A 717 -26.59 2.57 15.36
N THR A 718 -25.43 3.23 15.33
CA THR A 718 -24.29 2.90 16.18
C THR A 718 -23.64 4.16 16.71
N ALA A 719 -23.21 4.11 17.97
CA ALA A 719 -22.31 5.08 18.56
C ALA A 719 -21.18 4.35 19.27
N GLY A 720 -19.93 4.69 18.99
CA GLY A 720 -18.81 3.91 19.52
C GLY A 720 -17.43 4.52 19.35
N LEU A 721 -16.46 3.92 20.04
CA LEU A 721 -15.05 4.24 19.94
C LEU A 721 -14.34 3.13 19.16
N VAL A 722 -13.48 3.53 18.24
CA VAL A 722 -12.63 2.62 17.47
C VAL A 722 -11.17 3.04 17.63
N PHE A 723 -10.38 2.19 18.25
CA PHE A 723 -8.94 2.33 18.36
C PHE A 723 -8.24 1.47 17.30
N ARG A 724 -7.36 2.09 16.51
CA ARG A 724 -6.54 1.41 15.50
C ARG A 724 -5.25 0.88 16.13
N SER A 725 -5.24 -0.41 16.43
CA SER A 725 -4.03 -1.10 16.90
C SER A 725 -3.24 -1.69 15.72
N PRO A 726 -1.95 -2.05 15.90
CA PRO A 726 -1.20 -2.82 14.91
C PRO A 726 -1.84 -4.17 14.56
N ALA A 727 -2.63 -4.74 15.47
CA ALA A 727 -3.29 -6.03 15.29
C ALA A 727 -4.71 -5.92 14.68
N GLY A 728 -5.13 -4.74 14.23
CA GLY A 728 -6.49 -4.47 13.75
C GLY A 728 -7.28 -3.53 14.67
N PRO A 729 -8.57 -3.29 14.38
CA PRO A 729 -9.39 -2.39 15.17
C PRO A 729 -9.73 -3.01 16.53
N VAL A 730 -9.78 -2.17 17.55
CA VAL A 730 -10.42 -2.47 18.84
C VAL A 730 -11.61 -1.52 18.95
N SER A 731 -12.83 -2.08 18.97
CA SER A 731 -14.07 -1.33 18.91
C SER A 731 -14.89 -1.57 20.16
N LEU A 732 -15.48 -0.51 20.70
CA LEU A 732 -16.59 -0.52 21.64
C LEU A 732 -17.75 0.25 21.00
N SER A 733 -18.87 -0.42 20.75
CA SER A 733 -20.04 0.17 20.11
C SER A 733 -21.32 -0.17 20.84
N ILE A 734 -22.20 0.82 20.97
CA ILE A 734 -23.60 0.66 21.33
C ILE A 734 -24.38 0.69 20.02
N ASN A 735 -25.15 -0.35 19.77
CA ASN A 735 -25.92 -0.53 18.54
C ASN A 735 -27.41 -0.54 18.87
N TYR A 736 -28.19 0.14 18.02
CA TYR A 736 -29.64 0.15 18.06
C TYR A 736 -30.18 -0.43 16.76
N TYR A 737 -31.21 -1.27 16.85
CA TYR A 737 -31.96 -1.77 15.71
C TYR A 737 -33.45 -1.68 16.01
N ASP A 738 -34.22 -1.17 15.05
CA ASP A 738 -35.67 -1.20 15.07
C ASP A 738 -36.20 -2.60 14.68
N ASP A 739 -35.88 -3.57 15.54
CA ASP A 739 -36.21 -4.99 15.37
C ASP A 739 -36.78 -5.56 16.68
N ASN A 740 -37.83 -6.37 16.58
CA ASN A 740 -38.59 -6.85 17.73
C ASN A 740 -37.76 -7.75 18.66
N GLU A 741 -36.79 -8.49 18.11
CA GLU A 741 -36.00 -9.47 18.87
C GLU A 741 -34.69 -8.87 19.39
N THR A 742 -34.18 -7.81 18.74
CA THR A 742 -32.90 -7.20 19.06
C THR A 742 -32.99 -5.68 18.96
N GLN A 743 -33.27 -5.00 20.08
CA GLN A 743 -33.38 -3.53 20.08
C GLN A 743 -32.09 -2.78 20.41
N LEU A 744 -31.37 -3.21 21.45
CA LEU A 744 -30.14 -2.56 21.92
C LEU A 744 -29.07 -3.62 22.21
N GLY A 745 -27.85 -3.38 21.74
CA GLY A 745 -26.71 -4.26 21.96
C GLY A 745 -25.42 -3.49 22.23
N VAL A 746 -24.51 -4.11 22.99
CA VAL A 746 -23.15 -3.60 23.19
C VAL A 746 -22.17 -4.61 22.63
N LEU A 747 -21.36 -4.18 21.67
CA LEU A 747 -20.31 -5.00 21.08
C LEU A 747 -18.95 -4.43 21.43
N ILE A 748 -18.13 -5.25 22.09
CA ILE A 748 -16.68 -5.04 22.17
C ILE A 748 -16.02 -6.11 21.31
N HIS A 749 -15.12 -5.70 20.42
CA HIS A 749 -14.27 -6.64 19.72
C HIS A 749 -12.88 -6.08 19.43
N ALA A 750 -11.92 -6.99 19.25
CA ALA A 750 -10.57 -6.71 18.80
C ALA A 750 -10.22 -7.65 17.64
N GLY A 751 -9.73 -7.09 16.53
CA GLY A 751 -9.40 -7.82 15.31
C GLY A 751 -10.43 -7.61 14.20
N PHE A 752 -10.47 -8.51 13.22
CA PHE A 752 -11.28 -8.37 12.02
C PHE A 752 -12.46 -9.36 11.98
N LEU A 753 -13.66 -8.86 12.27
CA LEU A 753 -14.92 -9.59 12.09
C LEU A 753 -15.34 -9.58 10.62
N LEU A 754 -14.66 -10.36 9.79
CA LEU A 754 -14.94 -10.51 8.36
C LEU A 754 -15.26 -11.97 8.07
N PHE A 755 -16.23 -12.21 7.20
CA PHE A 755 -16.71 -13.55 6.84
C PHE A 755 -16.64 -13.76 5.33
N ASN A 756 -16.52 -15.01 4.89
CA ASN A 756 -16.61 -15.31 3.46
C ASN A 756 -18.05 -15.07 2.98
N LYS A 757 -18.19 -14.58 1.74
CA LYS A 757 -19.49 -14.30 1.10
C LYS A 757 -20.38 -15.54 1.15
N ARG A 758 -21.68 -15.34 1.42
CA ARG A 758 -22.68 -16.41 1.35
C ARG A 758 -22.87 -16.84 -0.10
N SER A 759 -23.37 -18.05 -0.31
CA SER A 759 -23.60 -18.61 -1.65
C SER A 759 -24.58 -17.78 -2.50
N LEU A 760 -25.60 -17.21 -1.86
CA LEU A 760 -26.60 -16.33 -2.46
C LEU A 760 -26.16 -14.86 -2.58
N GLU A 761 -24.95 -14.47 -2.18
CA GLU A 761 -24.46 -13.07 -2.15
C GLU A 761 -23.43 -12.70 -3.22
#